data_AF-A0A368AZV9-F1
#
_entry.id   AF-A0A368AZV9-F1
#
_cell.length_a   1.000
_cell.length_b   1.000
_cell.length_c   1.000
_cell.angle_alpha   90.00
_cell.angle_beta   90.00
_cell.angle_gamma   90.00
#
_symmetry.space_group_name_H-M   'P 1'
#
loop_
_entity.id
_entity.type
_entity.pdbx_description
1 polymer ?
#
loop_
_entity_poly.entity_id
_entity_poly.type
_entity_poly.pdbx_seq_one_letter_code
_entity_poly.pdbx_strand_id
1 'polypeptide(L)'
;MLMKLQSIHQLFVALILSLLLTNSFGAFPQNSLLNQERKQQRIKDSTERTGEQLDSLIDEFNRNGLAGSDLEVIKAIRTVLGNLSKEQMKEIVGLLNGAREDTLQDINSPAASAKILTAFAGQKGVIVQLRRILLEYQSQVALFDLARFVKELGDRQTSNLHEAITLSSSNFVPGSPTRSEEISIQLQYTEQEALAGEVSSILKRLSQIAEMTKGSPDQRPNKAQQHASDSRLSENILKAIDEIKGKRLMSAVSFEKTSRDSLWKMAKILEAEKGELEQMVEALEKLENIIDKETEIRKSTEKLSEKNQEKLEKEKFPEHIRRRIDQLEKAVKFREFERGERMEELEEMEKIEQNALDSQEKIFENEIEKKKSQLTDAKETNNDALIKNLENQLKQRERQLERAEQNKERRTKQLAAELERENKVLNSRVEQATKRLEQAFDQASKQYVENRLRTEAENKSLELAKKQGELADLTDFLADELSEVAPSISEAIKKSTPEMQAARDALKENSSIDERREKALPREVTALENLDEARNALIDKISESEAIAEVPSEKIQELEDLLAEVKEIRKEEEELKSITKEAADNTNIEKIQEKSADQAEIEGKTAEATSTASEQELTEAAASLAEAMAAMAEAGADLAAGENSPDAQQNAINKLADAEEAISEEIEKLKDAAQELANLNDLIEKLEPIIEEQKDLNESTAESIPQDGEDKINTEDSNQLADAQKDLQEQTNELAKDASSTSEKASNELSEASDKQSTASDDLASGEPASAAPDQSAALNDLNEAKAALEKQASELAEALGQESINDPSALSEAAAAIAEAQASVSEAQEQLAAAESAANELAERQKILAEAVGEASTNSPVDPALAQSAIATEIAAKELSFGDLKGALEQMENAQNALSEAQDPSGEGQGEGQGTPSEFQDEQRAIQELTEQLANAGVSAASAPLGQASDAISPITNNAQSSNALPPSALSALSQAQGALGEAQNSASSGQGSPAQGSSEQAAASLSEAAAAVALAQAGLGEGQGEGQGEGQGEGQGEGQGEGQGEGQGEGQGE
;
A
#
# COMPACT_ATOMS: atom_id res chain seq x y z
N MET A 1 19.61 4.75 -7.64
CA MET A 1 21.07 4.47 -7.68
C MET A 1 21.73 4.54 -9.08
N LEU A 2 21.36 3.69 -10.05
CA LEU A 2 22.09 3.51 -11.33
C LEU A 2 22.29 4.79 -12.19
N MET A 3 21.31 5.70 -12.26
CA MET A 3 21.42 6.95 -13.04
C MET A 3 22.32 8.02 -12.39
N LYS A 4 22.31 8.14 -11.05
CA LYS A 4 23.21 9.04 -10.31
C LYS A 4 24.68 8.53 -10.40
N LEU A 5 24.89 7.21 -10.30
CA LEU A 5 26.22 6.58 -10.43
C LEU A 5 26.82 6.70 -11.86
N GLN A 6 26.02 6.59 -12.92
CA GLN A 6 26.49 6.76 -14.31
C GLN A 6 26.99 8.18 -14.60
N SER A 7 26.38 9.19 -13.97
CA SER A 7 26.78 10.60 -14.12
C SER A 7 28.14 10.87 -13.48
N ILE A 8 28.41 10.25 -12.32
CA ILE A 8 29.71 10.27 -11.64
C ILE A 8 30.78 9.52 -12.47
N HIS A 9 30.41 8.41 -13.12
CA HIS A 9 31.31 7.65 -14.00
C HIS A 9 31.78 8.46 -15.21
N GLN A 10 30.87 9.20 -15.86
CA GLN A 10 31.20 10.12 -16.95
C GLN A 10 32.18 11.22 -16.51
N LEU A 11 32.03 11.72 -15.28
CA LEU A 11 32.88 12.74 -14.67
C LEU A 11 34.29 12.22 -14.36
N PHE A 12 34.41 11.05 -13.72
CA PHE A 12 35.71 10.42 -13.43
C PHE A 12 36.47 10.02 -14.70
N VAL A 13 35.77 9.46 -15.70
CA VAL A 13 36.36 9.10 -17.00
C VAL A 13 36.82 10.36 -17.74
N ALA A 14 36.03 11.44 -17.75
CA ALA A 14 36.42 12.71 -18.36
C ALA A 14 37.63 13.36 -17.68
N LEU A 15 37.72 13.29 -16.35
CA LEU A 15 38.82 13.84 -15.56
C LEU A 15 40.15 13.13 -15.87
N ILE A 16 40.12 11.79 -15.94
CA ILE A 16 41.29 10.95 -16.26
C ILE A 16 41.70 11.05 -17.74
N LEU A 17 40.75 11.13 -18.68
CA LEU A 17 41.05 11.32 -20.10
C LEU A 17 41.72 12.68 -20.35
N SER A 18 41.37 13.70 -19.57
CA SER A 18 41.99 15.02 -19.66
C SER A 18 43.48 14.99 -19.25
N LEU A 19 43.87 14.12 -18.32
CA LEU A 19 45.25 14.04 -17.79
C LEU A 19 46.22 13.27 -18.72
N LEU A 20 45.73 12.39 -19.59
CA LEU A 20 46.57 11.51 -20.42
C LEU A 20 47.11 12.15 -21.73
N LEU A 21 46.58 13.31 -22.13
CA LEU A 21 47.02 14.04 -23.32
C LEU A 21 48.02 15.16 -22.93
N THR A 22 49.30 14.82 -22.80
CA THR A 22 50.44 15.32 -23.62
C THR A 22 51.81 15.13 -22.95
N ASN A 23 52.64 14.28 -23.56
CA ASN A 23 54.10 14.34 -23.45
C ASN A 23 54.61 15.38 -24.47
N SER A 24 55.29 16.44 -24.03
CA SER A 24 56.24 17.16 -24.89
C SER A 24 57.29 17.91 -24.07
N PHE A 25 58.54 17.44 -24.19
CA PHE A 25 59.76 18.10 -23.70
C PHE A 25 60.24 19.16 -24.70
N GLY A 26 60.58 20.35 -24.22
CA GLY A 26 61.32 21.39 -24.95
C GLY A 26 60.76 22.80 -24.74
N ALA A 27 61.63 23.72 -24.29
CA ALA A 27 61.43 25.17 -24.10
C ALA A 27 59.97 25.62 -23.93
N PHE A 28 59.49 25.69 -22.70
CA PHE A 28 58.09 25.99 -22.40
C PHE A 28 57.74 27.45 -22.74
N PRO A 29 56.97 27.73 -23.80
CA PRO A 29 56.43 29.07 -23.99
C PRO A 29 55.44 29.34 -22.86
N GLN A 30 55.37 30.59 -22.36
CA GLN A 30 54.49 30.98 -21.24
C GLN A 30 53.03 30.54 -21.40
N ASN A 31 52.54 30.50 -22.64
CA ASN A 31 51.20 30.02 -22.97
C ASN A 31 50.97 28.55 -22.59
N SER A 32 52.01 27.71 -22.56
CA SER A 32 51.89 26.30 -22.16
C SER A 32 51.78 26.12 -20.65
N LEU A 33 52.53 26.90 -19.86
CA LEU A 33 52.47 26.87 -18.39
C LEU A 33 51.15 27.44 -17.89
N LEU A 34 50.69 28.56 -18.46
CA LEU A 34 49.38 29.14 -18.15
C LEU A 34 48.23 28.17 -18.49
N ASN A 35 48.33 27.45 -19.61
CA ASN A 35 47.34 26.43 -19.97
C ASN A 35 47.37 25.23 -19.03
N GLN A 36 48.56 24.78 -18.60
CA GLN A 36 48.68 23.71 -17.59
C GLN A 36 48.13 24.15 -16.23
N GLU A 37 48.47 25.35 -15.76
CA GLU A 37 47.94 25.94 -14.53
C GLU A 37 46.40 26.01 -14.55
N ARG A 38 45.80 26.60 -15.60
CA ARG A 38 44.34 26.67 -15.76
C ARG A 38 43.66 25.31 -15.87
N LYS A 39 44.37 24.30 -16.36
CA LYS A 39 43.86 22.92 -16.45
C LYS A 39 43.91 22.24 -15.08
N GLN A 40 45.00 22.40 -14.33
CA GLN A 40 45.10 21.88 -12.96
C GLN A 40 44.12 22.58 -12.02
N GLN A 41 43.88 23.88 -12.19
CA GLN A 41 42.86 24.61 -11.45
C GLN A 41 41.47 24.03 -11.71
N ARG A 42 41.10 23.77 -12.98
CA ARG A 42 39.82 23.14 -13.31
C ARG A 42 39.66 21.74 -12.72
N ILE A 43 40.75 20.95 -12.68
CA ILE A 43 40.74 19.62 -12.06
C ILE A 43 40.55 19.74 -10.54
N LYS A 44 41.21 20.70 -9.88
CA LYS A 44 40.99 21.00 -8.46
C LYS A 44 39.52 21.35 -8.20
N ASP A 45 38.98 22.32 -8.93
CA ASP A 45 37.61 22.80 -8.73
C ASP A 45 36.58 21.68 -9.00
N SER A 46 36.82 20.81 -9.99
CA SER A 46 35.96 19.66 -10.27
C SER A 46 36.05 18.58 -9.19
N THR A 47 37.24 18.36 -8.62
CA THR A 47 37.47 17.40 -7.52
C THR A 47 36.79 17.89 -6.24
N GLU A 48 36.84 19.20 -5.98
CA GLU A 48 36.17 19.87 -4.87
C GLU A 48 34.65 19.72 -4.95
N ARG A 49 34.04 20.03 -6.12
CA ARG A 49 32.60 19.80 -6.35
C ARG A 49 32.19 18.34 -6.24
N THR A 50 33.02 17.41 -6.74
CA THR A 50 32.72 15.98 -6.60
C THR A 50 32.76 15.57 -5.12
N GLY A 51 33.66 16.16 -4.34
CA GLY A 51 33.68 16.00 -2.88
C GLY A 51 32.38 16.49 -2.24
N GLU A 52 31.92 17.69 -2.57
CA GLU A 52 30.64 18.24 -2.06
C GLU A 52 29.43 17.37 -2.43
N GLN A 53 29.42 16.80 -3.64
CA GLN A 53 28.39 15.85 -4.06
C GLN A 53 28.43 14.53 -3.27
N LEU A 54 29.62 14.08 -2.88
CA LEU A 54 29.77 12.90 -2.03
C LEU A 54 29.39 13.21 -0.58
N ASP A 55 29.61 14.43 -0.09
CA ASP A 55 29.11 14.85 1.24
C ASP A 55 27.58 14.74 1.27
N SER A 56 26.89 15.33 0.29
CA SER A 56 25.44 15.20 0.16
C SER A 56 24.97 13.74 0.02
N LEU A 57 25.74 12.87 -0.63
CA LEU A 57 25.42 11.45 -0.74
C LEU A 57 25.63 10.73 0.60
N ILE A 58 26.70 11.04 1.33
CA ILE A 58 26.96 10.50 2.68
C ILE A 58 25.82 10.92 3.62
N ASP A 59 25.37 12.17 3.52
CA ASP A 59 24.24 12.68 4.29
C ASP A 59 22.93 11.96 3.90
N GLU A 60 22.67 11.74 2.60
CA GLU A 60 21.54 10.90 2.14
C GLU A 60 21.62 9.47 2.72
N PHE A 61 22.81 8.86 2.76
CA PHE A 61 22.98 7.51 3.32
C PHE A 61 22.73 7.47 4.83
N ASN A 62 23.30 8.43 5.57
CA ASN A 62 23.11 8.53 7.02
C ASN A 62 21.63 8.77 7.36
N ARG A 63 20.95 9.69 6.65
CA ARG A 63 19.51 10.00 6.84
C ARG A 63 18.59 8.80 6.62
N ASN A 64 19.00 7.84 5.78
CA ASN A 64 18.22 6.64 5.50
C ASN A 64 18.65 5.43 6.36
N GLY A 65 19.49 5.62 7.37
CA GLY A 65 20.00 4.52 8.21
C GLY A 65 20.84 3.49 7.43
N LEU A 66 21.36 3.86 6.25
CA LEU A 66 22.11 2.97 5.38
C LEU A 66 23.58 2.93 5.82
N ALA A 67 23.87 2.06 6.79
CA ALA A 67 25.23 1.77 7.25
C ALA A 67 25.89 0.62 6.45
N GLY A 68 27.22 0.62 6.34
CA GLY A 68 27.95 -0.53 5.79
C GLY A 68 29.26 -0.19 5.07
N SER A 69 29.91 -1.26 4.59
CA SER A 69 31.18 -1.23 3.87
C SER A 69 31.17 -0.26 2.66
N ASP A 70 30.02 -0.07 2.01
CA ASP A 70 29.85 0.85 0.87
C ASP A 70 29.94 2.33 1.31
N LEU A 71 29.33 2.67 2.45
CA LEU A 71 29.42 4.00 3.04
C LEU A 71 30.85 4.30 3.51
N GLU A 72 31.55 3.33 4.11
CA GLU A 72 32.97 3.48 4.48
C GLU A 72 33.86 3.73 3.25
N VAL A 73 33.59 3.03 2.14
CA VAL A 73 34.29 3.26 0.87
C VAL A 73 34.00 4.66 0.33
N ILE A 74 32.75 5.13 0.38
CA ILE A 74 32.39 6.49 -0.05
C ILE A 74 33.07 7.54 0.83
N LYS A 75 33.05 7.38 2.15
CA LYS A 75 33.75 8.24 3.12
C LYS A 75 35.27 8.25 2.85
N ALA A 76 35.89 7.09 2.64
CA ALA A 76 37.30 6.99 2.30
C ALA A 76 37.63 7.68 0.96
N ILE A 77 36.79 7.52 -0.08
CA ILE A 77 36.94 8.22 -1.36
C ILE A 77 36.83 9.73 -1.14
N ARG A 78 35.88 10.19 -0.32
CA ARG A 78 35.68 11.61 0.00
C ARG A 78 36.90 12.21 0.69
N THR A 79 37.47 11.53 1.69
CA THR A 79 38.70 11.96 2.37
C THR A 79 39.87 12.09 1.39
N VAL A 80 40.05 11.09 0.52
CA VAL A 80 41.13 11.12 -0.48
C VAL A 80 40.92 12.26 -1.48
N LEU A 81 39.69 12.52 -1.95
CA LEU A 81 39.35 13.64 -2.83
C LEU A 81 39.55 15.01 -2.15
N GLY A 82 39.23 15.10 -0.85
CA GLY A 82 39.47 16.30 -0.04
C GLY A 82 40.96 16.64 0.07
N ASN A 83 41.79 15.66 0.40
CA ASN A 83 43.25 15.84 0.50
C ASN A 83 43.87 16.15 -0.88
N LEU A 84 43.37 15.48 -1.94
CA LEU A 84 43.77 15.76 -3.32
C LEU A 84 43.51 17.23 -3.71
N SER A 85 42.33 17.76 -3.42
CA SER A 85 41.94 19.11 -3.84
C SER A 85 42.53 20.21 -2.95
N LYS A 86 42.45 20.07 -1.63
CA LYS A 86 42.83 21.12 -0.64
C LYS A 86 44.34 21.28 -0.49
N GLU A 87 45.09 20.19 -0.59
CA GLU A 87 46.54 20.18 -0.37
C GLU A 87 47.30 19.99 -1.68
N GLN A 88 47.22 18.80 -2.27
CA GLN A 88 48.14 18.39 -3.35
C GLN A 88 47.93 19.18 -4.64
N MET A 89 46.69 19.35 -5.09
CA MET A 89 46.39 20.11 -6.31
C MET A 89 46.60 21.61 -6.11
N LYS A 90 46.34 22.14 -4.90
CA LYS A 90 46.64 23.54 -4.54
C LYS A 90 48.14 23.81 -4.60
N GLU A 91 48.96 22.91 -4.09
CA GLU A 91 50.42 22.98 -4.16
C GLU A 91 50.91 22.94 -5.62
N ILE A 92 50.39 22.02 -6.44
CA ILE A 92 50.75 21.90 -7.86
C ILE A 92 50.41 23.19 -8.63
N VAL A 93 49.24 23.78 -8.39
CA VAL A 93 48.86 25.07 -8.99
C VAL A 93 49.81 26.19 -8.53
N GLY A 94 50.16 26.23 -7.23
CA GLY A 94 51.13 27.18 -6.69
C GLY A 94 52.52 27.04 -7.31
N LEU A 95 53.00 25.81 -7.50
CA LEU A 95 54.29 25.52 -8.15
C LEU A 95 54.29 25.92 -9.63
N LEU A 96 53.19 25.71 -10.35
CA LEU A 96 53.05 26.12 -11.76
C LEU A 96 52.98 27.64 -11.91
N ASN A 97 52.26 28.33 -11.02
CA ASN A 97 52.21 29.79 -10.99
C ASN A 97 53.60 30.37 -10.64
N GLY A 98 54.26 29.84 -9.61
CA GLY A 98 55.61 30.25 -9.23
C GLY A 98 56.66 29.98 -10.32
N ALA A 99 56.50 28.92 -11.12
CA ALA A 99 57.36 28.67 -12.29
C ALA A 99 57.09 29.66 -13.44
N ARG A 100 55.84 30.12 -13.59
CA ARG A 100 55.45 31.17 -14.54
C ARG A 100 56.03 32.53 -14.16
N GLU A 101 56.03 32.86 -12.87
CA GLU A 101 56.65 34.09 -12.35
C GLU A 101 58.17 34.10 -12.53
N ASP A 102 58.84 32.98 -12.23
CA ASP A 102 60.29 32.86 -12.41
C ASP A 102 60.69 32.97 -13.90
N THR A 103 59.86 32.44 -14.81
CA THR A 103 60.09 32.54 -16.27
C THR A 103 59.76 33.92 -16.85
N LEU A 104 58.99 34.75 -16.14
CA LEU A 104 58.81 36.18 -16.47
C LEU A 104 60.08 36.99 -16.19
N GLN A 105 60.87 36.58 -15.18
CA GLN A 105 62.10 37.26 -14.78
C GLN A 105 63.33 36.76 -15.57
N ASP A 106 63.45 35.45 -15.77
CA ASP A 106 64.51 34.82 -16.56
C ASP A 106 63.96 33.60 -17.33
N ILE A 107 63.97 33.68 -18.66
CA ILE A 107 63.50 32.62 -19.58
C ILE A 107 64.24 31.29 -19.35
N ASN A 108 65.48 31.30 -18.83
CA ASN A 108 66.26 30.10 -18.53
C ASN A 108 66.42 29.82 -17.03
N SER A 109 65.49 30.31 -16.19
CA SER A 109 65.56 30.15 -14.73
C SER A 109 65.68 28.67 -14.30
N PRO A 110 66.76 28.29 -13.60
CA PRO A 110 66.89 26.96 -13.00
C PRO A 110 65.82 26.70 -11.92
N ALA A 111 65.37 27.74 -11.23
CA ALA A 111 64.32 27.66 -10.22
C ALA A 111 62.95 27.31 -10.83
N ALA A 112 62.62 27.90 -11.98
CA ALA A 112 61.41 27.54 -12.73
C ALA A 112 61.43 26.06 -13.15
N SER A 113 62.58 25.58 -13.63
CA SER A 113 62.74 24.17 -14.04
C SER A 113 62.54 23.20 -12.87
N ALA A 114 63.07 23.54 -11.69
CA ALA A 114 62.89 22.73 -10.49
C ALA A 114 61.41 22.67 -10.06
N LYS A 115 60.71 23.81 -10.02
CA LYS A 115 59.28 23.89 -9.67
C LYS A 115 58.40 23.07 -10.64
N ILE A 116 58.69 23.10 -11.95
CA ILE A 116 57.97 22.29 -12.96
C ILE A 116 58.18 20.79 -12.74
N LEU A 117 59.41 20.36 -12.44
CA LEU A 117 59.71 18.95 -12.14
C LEU A 117 58.99 18.47 -10.88
N THR A 118 58.94 19.29 -9.83
CA THR A 118 58.20 19.00 -8.60
C THR A 118 56.69 18.95 -8.86
N ALA A 119 56.14 19.90 -9.62
CA ALA A 119 54.73 19.90 -10.02
C ALA A 119 54.37 18.65 -10.84
N PHE A 120 55.25 18.20 -11.74
CA PHE A 120 55.05 16.98 -12.51
C PHE A 120 55.09 15.71 -11.65
N ALA A 121 55.98 15.65 -10.66
CA ALA A 121 56.01 14.55 -9.69
C ALA A 121 54.71 14.52 -8.85
N GLY A 122 54.25 15.68 -8.36
CA GLY A 122 52.96 15.82 -7.69
C GLY A 122 51.78 15.37 -8.55
N GLN A 123 51.73 15.79 -9.82
CA GLN A 123 50.69 15.37 -10.77
C GLN A 123 50.64 13.85 -10.97
N LYS A 124 51.80 13.18 -11.00
CA LYS A 124 51.84 11.71 -11.04
C LYS A 124 51.26 11.08 -9.78
N GLY A 125 51.54 11.65 -8.61
CA GLY A 125 50.94 11.21 -7.34
C GLY A 125 49.42 11.30 -7.36
N VAL A 126 48.89 12.45 -7.79
CA VAL A 126 47.45 12.70 -7.98
C VAL A 126 46.80 11.68 -8.91
N ILE A 127 47.42 11.38 -10.06
CA ILE A 127 46.91 10.39 -11.02
C ILE A 127 46.82 8.98 -10.41
N VAL A 128 47.80 8.60 -9.59
CA VAL A 128 47.81 7.28 -8.93
C VAL A 128 46.66 7.17 -7.93
N GLN A 129 46.41 8.22 -7.14
CA GLN A 129 45.30 8.24 -6.17
C GLN A 129 43.93 8.25 -6.87
N LEU A 130 43.76 9.03 -7.93
CA LEU A 130 42.51 9.03 -8.73
C LEU A 130 42.25 7.67 -9.40
N ARG A 131 43.29 6.98 -9.86
CA ARG A 131 43.16 5.61 -10.37
C ARG A 131 42.73 4.63 -9.27
N ARG A 132 43.22 4.80 -8.04
CA ARG A 132 42.83 3.98 -6.90
C ARG A 132 41.34 4.17 -6.58
N ILE A 133 40.85 5.40 -6.56
CA ILE A 133 39.42 5.70 -6.38
C ILE A 133 38.57 5.04 -7.47
N LEU A 134 38.99 5.15 -8.73
CA LEU A 134 38.25 4.54 -9.84
C LEU A 134 38.23 3.01 -9.75
N LEU A 135 39.32 2.40 -9.30
CA LEU A 135 39.40 0.96 -9.05
C LEU A 135 38.46 0.54 -7.90
N GLU A 136 38.40 1.32 -6.83
CA GLU A 136 37.49 1.09 -5.70
C GLU A 136 36.03 1.10 -6.17
N TYR A 137 35.63 2.12 -6.92
CA TYR A 137 34.29 2.19 -7.51
C TYR A 137 34.00 1.02 -8.48
N GLN A 138 34.94 0.68 -9.35
CA GLN A 138 34.77 -0.46 -10.26
C GLN A 138 34.64 -1.79 -9.52
N SER A 139 35.31 -1.91 -8.37
CA SER A 139 35.19 -3.10 -7.52
C SER A 139 33.78 -3.23 -6.94
N GLN A 140 33.16 -2.12 -6.52
CA GLN A 140 31.80 -2.10 -6.00
C GLN A 140 30.77 -2.63 -7.01
N VAL A 141 30.82 -2.10 -8.23
CA VAL A 141 29.97 -2.57 -9.33
C VAL A 141 30.22 -4.05 -9.63
N ALA A 142 31.49 -4.47 -9.61
CA ALA A 142 31.83 -5.86 -9.86
C ALA A 142 31.34 -6.80 -8.75
N LEU A 143 31.36 -6.38 -7.47
CA LEU A 143 30.87 -7.18 -6.34
C LEU A 143 29.36 -7.37 -6.40
N PHE A 144 28.61 -6.31 -6.72
CA PHE A 144 27.17 -6.40 -6.97
C PHE A 144 26.83 -7.42 -8.06
N ASP A 145 27.51 -7.34 -9.22
CA ASP A 145 27.33 -8.31 -10.31
C ASP A 145 27.70 -9.74 -9.86
N LEU A 146 28.79 -9.89 -9.09
CA LEU A 146 29.23 -11.19 -8.58
C LEU A 146 28.20 -11.78 -7.61
N ALA A 147 27.64 -11.00 -6.69
CA ALA A 147 26.63 -11.45 -5.75
C ALA A 147 25.42 -12.04 -6.49
N ARG A 148 24.92 -11.31 -7.49
CA ARG A 148 23.83 -11.78 -8.37
C ARG A 148 24.18 -13.07 -9.09
N PHE A 149 25.36 -13.16 -9.71
CA PHE A 149 25.76 -14.37 -10.43
C PHE A 149 25.92 -15.57 -9.47
N VAL A 150 26.52 -15.38 -8.30
CA VAL A 150 26.70 -16.45 -7.32
C VAL A 150 25.34 -16.95 -6.81
N LYS A 151 24.37 -16.06 -6.60
CA LYS A 151 23.00 -16.41 -6.23
C LYS A 151 22.33 -17.27 -7.30
N GLU A 152 22.44 -16.88 -8.58
CA GLU A 152 21.94 -17.66 -9.72
C GLU A 152 22.58 -19.05 -9.80
N LEU A 153 23.87 -19.18 -9.50
CA LEU A 153 24.52 -20.49 -9.42
C LEU A 153 23.98 -21.33 -8.26
N GLY A 154 23.70 -20.72 -7.11
CA GLY A 154 23.04 -21.38 -5.98
C GLY A 154 21.67 -21.94 -6.39
N ASP A 155 20.87 -21.15 -7.08
CA ASP A 155 19.52 -21.55 -7.54
C ASP A 155 19.57 -22.69 -8.57
N ARG A 156 20.52 -22.61 -9.52
CA ARG A 156 20.78 -23.71 -10.47
C ARG A 156 21.24 -24.97 -9.76
N GLN A 157 22.10 -24.84 -8.75
CA GLN A 157 22.55 -25.95 -7.92
C GLN A 157 21.39 -26.58 -7.13
N THR A 158 20.41 -25.78 -6.66
CA THR A 158 19.17 -26.24 -6.02
C THR A 158 18.33 -27.09 -6.96
N SER A 159 18.16 -26.67 -8.22
CA SER A 159 17.39 -27.47 -9.18
C SER A 159 18.09 -28.76 -9.58
N ASN A 160 19.42 -28.71 -9.73
CA ASN A 160 20.21 -29.90 -10.03
C ASN A 160 20.18 -30.92 -8.87
N LEU A 161 20.31 -30.44 -7.64
CA LEU A 161 20.14 -31.23 -6.41
C LEU A 161 18.78 -31.94 -6.39
N HIS A 162 17.70 -31.22 -6.72
CA HIS A 162 16.35 -31.79 -6.71
C HIS A 162 16.11 -32.82 -7.82
N GLU A 163 16.75 -32.66 -8.98
CA GLU A 163 16.79 -33.70 -10.02
C GLU A 163 17.50 -34.96 -9.47
N ALA A 164 18.62 -34.79 -8.77
CA ALA A 164 19.39 -35.91 -8.20
C ALA A 164 18.60 -36.63 -7.09
N ILE A 165 17.90 -35.88 -6.23
CA ILE A 165 17.00 -36.44 -5.23
C ILE A 165 15.88 -37.23 -5.90
N THR A 166 15.23 -36.67 -6.92
CA THR A 166 14.12 -37.32 -7.64
C THR A 166 14.58 -38.64 -8.25
N LEU A 167 15.71 -38.66 -8.97
CA LEU A 167 16.29 -39.90 -9.50
C LEU A 167 16.66 -40.89 -8.39
N SER A 168 17.27 -40.42 -7.29
CA SER A 168 17.70 -41.31 -6.18
C SER A 168 16.52 -41.93 -5.43
N SER A 169 15.39 -41.22 -5.36
CA SER A 169 14.15 -41.67 -4.70
C SER A 169 13.31 -42.63 -5.55
N SER A 170 13.61 -42.72 -6.85
CA SER A 170 13.01 -43.72 -7.73
C SER A 170 13.61 -45.12 -7.46
N ASN A 171 13.05 -46.18 -8.02
CA ASN A 171 13.62 -47.54 -7.97
C ASN A 171 14.90 -47.67 -8.83
N PHE A 172 15.77 -46.67 -8.76
CA PHE A 172 16.99 -46.55 -9.53
C PHE A 172 17.96 -47.69 -9.21
N VAL A 173 18.42 -48.38 -10.25
CA VAL A 173 19.42 -49.44 -10.14
C VAL A 173 20.69 -48.99 -10.87
N PRO A 174 21.76 -48.58 -10.16
CA PRO A 174 22.97 -48.02 -10.77
C PRO A 174 23.61 -48.90 -11.85
N GLY A 175 23.52 -50.23 -11.70
CA GLY A 175 24.09 -51.21 -12.62
C GLY A 175 23.33 -51.36 -13.94
N SER A 176 22.09 -50.89 -14.02
CA SER A 176 21.22 -51.06 -15.18
C SER A 176 20.14 -49.97 -15.21
N PRO A 177 20.54 -48.69 -15.37
CA PRO A 177 19.60 -47.58 -15.46
C PRO A 177 18.75 -47.67 -16.72
N THR A 178 17.54 -47.12 -16.65
CA THR A 178 16.69 -46.96 -17.84
C THR A 178 17.27 -45.89 -18.76
N ARG A 179 16.87 -45.87 -20.04
CA ARG A 179 17.33 -44.83 -20.98
C ARG A 179 16.94 -43.42 -20.53
N SER A 180 15.82 -43.26 -19.84
CA SER A 180 15.39 -41.98 -19.27
C SER A 180 16.31 -41.56 -18.12
N GLU A 181 16.62 -42.48 -17.20
CA GLU A 181 17.56 -42.23 -16.11
C GLU A 181 18.97 -41.92 -16.62
N GLU A 182 19.44 -42.60 -17.67
CA GLU A 182 20.72 -42.29 -18.30
C GLU A 182 20.77 -40.85 -18.85
N ILE A 183 19.68 -40.38 -19.45
CA ILE A 183 19.58 -39.00 -19.95
C ILE A 183 19.58 -38.01 -18.78
N SER A 184 18.80 -38.25 -17.74
CA SER A 184 18.77 -37.36 -16.56
C SER A 184 20.12 -37.30 -15.84
N ILE A 185 20.83 -38.43 -15.71
CA ILE A 185 22.19 -38.46 -15.15
C ILE A 185 23.17 -37.69 -16.04
N GLN A 186 23.07 -37.81 -17.36
CA GLN A 186 23.91 -37.02 -18.28
C GLN A 186 23.62 -35.53 -18.19
N LEU A 187 22.35 -35.14 -18.04
CA LEU A 187 21.96 -33.74 -17.86
C LEU A 187 22.54 -33.19 -16.55
N GLN A 188 22.37 -33.91 -15.43
CA GLN A 188 22.94 -33.52 -14.14
C GLN A 188 24.45 -33.38 -14.17
N TYR A 189 25.12 -34.35 -14.81
CA TYR A 189 26.57 -34.32 -14.98
C TYR A 189 27.02 -33.08 -15.77
N THR A 190 26.33 -32.78 -16.87
CA THR A 190 26.66 -31.65 -17.74
C THR A 190 26.42 -30.31 -17.03
N GLU A 191 25.29 -30.20 -16.31
CA GLU A 191 24.99 -29.01 -15.50
C GLU A 191 26.05 -28.80 -14.41
N GLN A 192 26.48 -29.88 -13.75
CA GLN A 192 27.52 -29.75 -12.73
C GLN A 192 28.90 -29.40 -13.28
N GLU A 193 29.28 -29.94 -14.44
CA GLU A 193 30.51 -29.50 -15.12
C GLU A 193 30.46 -28.01 -15.48
N ALA A 194 29.29 -27.51 -15.92
CA ALA A 194 29.10 -26.09 -16.18
C ALA A 194 29.22 -25.25 -14.90
N LEU A 195 28.52 -25.63 -13.84
CA LEU A 195 28.60 -24.98 -12.52
C LEU A 195 30.05 -24.93 -12.01
N ALA A 196 30.81 -26.02 -12.12
CA ALA A 196 32.22 -26.05 -11.74
C ALA A 196 33.07 -25.02 -12.50
N GLY A 197 32.85 -24.89 -13.82
CA GLY A 197 33.55 -23.92 -14.66
C GLY A 197 33.18 -22.46 -14.34
N GLU A 198 31.91 -22.19 -14.09
CA GLU A 198 31.40 -20.88 -13.73
C GLU A 198 31.89 -20.45 -12.34
N VAL A 199 31.78 -21.34 -11.33
CA VAL A 199 32.33 -21.11 -9.98
C VAL A 199 33.84 -20.86 -10.04
N SER A 200 34.60 -21.64 -10.82
CA SER A 200 36.03 -21.39 -10.98
C SER A 200 36.33 -20.01 -11.57
N SER A 201 35.48 -19.52 -12.48
CA SER A 201 35.64 -18.21 -13.11
C SER A 201 35.32 -17.08 -12.14
N ILE A 202 34.25 -17.25 -11.34
CA ILE A 202 33.86 -16.33 -10.27
C ILE A 202 34.96 -16.22 -9.22
N LEU A 203 35.47 -17.34 -8.70
CA LEU A 203 36.53 -17.35 -7.68
C LEU A 203 37.81 -16.70 -8.19
N LYS A 204 38.14 -16.87 -9.48
CA LYS A 204 39.27 -16.18 -10.11
C LYS A 204 39.04 -14.68 -10.20
N ARG A 205 37.85 -14.24 -10.60
CA ARG A 205 37.51 -12.80 -10.66
C ARG A 205 37.50 -12.18 -9.27
N LEU A 206 36.94 -12.88 -8.28
CA LEU A 206 36.95 -12.47 -6.89
C LEU A 206 38.36 -12.29 -6.34
N SER A 207 39.27 -13.25 -6.59
CA SER A 207 40.67 -13.14 -6.20
C SER A 207 41.39 -11.97 -6.89
N GLN A 208 41.03 -11.64 -8.14
CA GLN A 208 41.58 -10.46 -8.82
C GLN A 208 41.09 -9.16 -8.17
N ILE A 209 39.80 -9.09 -7.82
CA ILE A 209 39.22 -7.94 -7.12
C ILE A 209 39.92 -7.77 -5.77
N ALA A 210 40.01 -8.82 -4.96
CA ALA A 210 40.66 -8.80 -3.65
C ALA A 210 42.13 -8.32 -3.69
N GLU A 211 42.90 -8.71 -4.70
CA GLU A 211 44.28 -8.22 -4.86
C GLU A 211 44.33 -6.76 -5.36
N MET A 212 43.39 -6.35 -6.21
CA MET A 212 43.31 -4.98 -6.74
C MET A 212 42.84 -3.96 -5.69
N THR A 213 42.01 -4.39 -4.73
CA THR A 213 41.50 -3.58 -3.62
C THR A 213 42.25 -3.85 -2.32
N LYS A 214 43.48 -4.35 -2.38
CA LYS A 214 44.28 -4.65 -1.20
C LYS A 214 44.47 -3.42 -0.30
N GLY A 215 44.04 -3.53 0.96
CA GLY A 215 44.02 -2.42 1.91
C GLY A 215 42.82 -1.47 1.74
N SER A 216 41.78 -1.89 1.01
CA SER A 216 40.45 -1.28 1.06
C SER A 216 39.78 -1.58 2.41
N PRO A 217 38.94 -0.67 2.93
CA PRO A 217 38.06 -0.97 4.05
C PRO A 217 37.07 -2.11 3.74
N ASP A 218 36.63 -2.25 2.48
CA ASP A 218 35.66 -3.28 2.09
C ASP A 218 36.26 -4.70 2.15
N GLN A 219 35.80 -5.48 3.13
CA GLN A 219 36.28 -6.84 3.38
C GLN A 219 35.48 -7.92 2.65
N ARG A 220 34.38 -7.60 1.95
CA ARG A 220 33.54 -8.61 1.29
C ARG A 220 34.31 -9.51 0.31
N PRO A 221 35.23 -9.00 -0.55
CA PRO A 221 36.01 -9.85 -1.43
C PRO A 221 36.82 -10.92 -0.67
N ASN A 222 37.47 -10.51 0.42
CA ASN A 222 38.30 -11.37 1.25
C ASN A 222 37.46 -12.37 2.03
N LYS A 223 36.36 -11.92 2.66
CA LYS A 223 35.42 -12.76 3.40
C LYS A 223 34.80 -13.82 2.48
N ALA A 224 34.38 -13.46 1.27
CA ALA A 224 33.80 -14.39 0.31
C ALA A 224 34.83 -15.41 -0.20
N GLN A 225 36.08 -14.99 -0.45
CA GLN A 225 37.16 -15.89 -0.86
C GLN A 225 37.54 -16.86 0.26
N GLN A 226 37.60 -16.37 1.50
CA GLN A 226 37.83 -17.19 2.68
C GLN A 226 36.71 -18.20 2.86
N HIS A 227 35.44 -17.76 2.80
CA HIS A 227 34.29 -18.63 2.93
C HIS A 227 34.29 -19.76 1.89
N ALA A 228 34.52 -19.45 0.61
CA ALA A 228 34.59 -20.44 -0.45
C ALA A 228 35.73 -21.47 -0.25
N SER A 229 36.82 -21.06 0.40
CA SER A 229 37.94 -21.93 0.75
C SER A 229 37.61 -22.83 1.95
N ASP A 230 37.05 -22.24 3.01
CA ASP A 230 36.69 -22.93 4.25
C ASP A 230 35.56 -23.94 4.03
N SER A 231 34.56 -23.60 3.21
CA SER A 231 33.47 -24.49 2.81
C SER A 231 33.90 -25.55 1.80
N ARG A 232 35.10 -25.41 1.23
CA ARG A 232 35.64 -26.27 0.16
C ARG A 232 34.72 -26.33 -1.06
N LEU A 233 34.14 -25.20 -1.44
CA LEU A 233 33.13 -25.09 -2.49
C LEU A 233 33.53 -25.84 -3.79
N SER A 234 34.72 -25.55 -4.33
CA SER A 234 35.21 -26.21 -5.55
C SER A 234 35.41 -27.72 -5.39
N GLU A 235 35.86 -28.18 -4.22
CA GLU A 235 36.06 -29.61 -3.94
C GLU A 235 34.71 -30.34 -3.91
N ASN A 236 33.69 -29.75 -3.29
CA ASN A 236 32.36 -30.34 -3.19
C ASN A 236 31.68 -30.43 -4.56
N ILE A 237 31.78 -29.40 -5.41
CA ILE A 237 31.22 -29.46 -6.78
C ILE A 237 31.92 -30.56 -7.60
N LEU A 238 33.25 -30.65 -7.55
CA LEU A 238 34.00 -31.70 -8.26
C LEU A 238 33.66 -33.11 -7.75
N LYS A 239 33.47 -33.27 -6.44
CA LYS A 239 33.01 -34.53 -5.86
C LYS A 239 31.60 -34.88 -6.30
N ALA A 240 30.68 -33.92 -6.38
CA ALA A 240 29.35 -34.16 -6.91
C ALA A 240 29.41 -34.71 -8.35
N ILE A 241 30.25 -34.11 -9.22
CA ILE A 241 30.49 -34.61 -10.59
C ILE A 241 30.97 -36.07 -10.59
N ASP A 242 31.95 -36.40 -9.76
CA ASP A 242 32.51 -37.77 -9.66
C ASP A 242 31.49 -38.78 -9.14
N GLU A 243 30.66 -38.38 -8.17
CA GLU A 243 29.58 -39.21 -7.62
C GLU A 243 28.45 -39.43 -8.64
N ILE A 244 28.04 -38.40 -9.39
CA ILE A 244 27.05 -38.50 -10.48
C ILE A 244 27.56 -39.43 -11.58
N LYS A 245 28.81 -39.25 -12.03
CA LYS A 245 29.46 -40.10 -13.03
C LYS A 245 29.58 -41.55 -12.54
N GLY A 246 29.83 -41.72 -11.25
CA GLY A 246 29.83 -43.00 -10.55
C GLY A 246 28.45 -43.61 -10.32
N LYS A 247 27.37 -42.93 -10.71
CA LYS A 247 25.96 -43.29 -10.48
C LYS A 247 25.61 -43.45 -8.99
N ARG A 248 26.33 -42.74 -8.12
CA ARG A 248 26.15 -42.72 -6.65
C ARG A 248 25.35 -41.48 -6.24
N LEU A 249 24.10 -41.43 -6.70
CA LEU A 249 23.25 -40.22 -6.63
C LEU A 249 23.06 -39.69 -5.21
N MET A 250 22.85 -40.56 -4.21
CA MET A 250 22.69 -40.11 -2.80
C MET A 250 23.93 -39.41 -2.23
N SER A 251 25.13 -39.83 -2.66
CA SER A 251 26.36 -39.15 -2.23
C SER A 251 26.54 -37.82 -2.98
N ALA A 252 26.17 -37.77 -4.26
CA ALA A 252 26.15 -36.53 -5.02
C ALA A 252 25.25 -35.49 -4.36
N VAL A 253 24.01 -35.85 -4.02
CA VAL A 253 23.02 -35.01 -3.33
C VAL A 253 23.61 -34.33 -2.09
N SER A 254 24.41 -35.03 -1.28
CA SER A 254 25.05 -34.43 -0.11
C SER A 254 26.04 -33.32 -0.48
N PHE A 255 26.88 -33.54 -1.49
CA PHE A 255 27.86 -32.54 -1.93
C PHE A 255 27.17 -31.37 -2.63
N GLU A 256 26.14 -31.65 -3.43
CA GLU A 256 25.33 -30.63 -4.09
C GLU A 256 24.63 -29.70 -3.09
N LYS A 257 24.08 -30.26 -2.01
CA LYS A 257 23.51 -29.47 -0.92
C LYS A 257 24.56 -28.56 -0.28
N THR A 258 25.73 -29.10 0.10
CA THR A 258 26.80 -28.29 0.70
C THR A 258 27.30 -27.19 -0.25
N SER A 259 27.40 -27.49 -1.55
CA SER A 259 27.77 -26.51 -2.56
C SER A 259 26.72 -25.41 -2.71
N ARG A 260 25.43 -25.75 -2.74
CA ARG A 260 24.32 -24.79 -2.78
C ARG A 260 24.38 -23.83 -1.58
N ASP A 261 24.42 -24.39 -0.37
CA ASP A 261 24.39 -23.59 0.87
C ASP A 261 25.60 -22.63 0.92
N SER A 262 26.77 -23.11 0.46
CA SER A 262 27.96 -22.25 0.35
C SER A 262 27.83 -21.18 -0.73
N LEU A 263 27.16 -21.44 -1.85
CA LEU A 263 26.93 -20.43 -2.89
C LEU A 263 25.99 -19.35 -2.38
N TRP A 264 24.85 -19.70 -1.80
CA TRP A 264 23.92 -18.72 -1.24
C TRP A 264 24.56 -17.88 -0.12
N LYS A 265 25.32 -18.50 0.79
CA LYS A 265 26.05 -17.75 1.81
C LYS A 265 27.14 -16.85 1.22
N MET A 266 27.83 -17.30 0.17
CA MET A 266 28.79 -16.48 -0.55
C MET A 266 28.12 -15.30 -1.26
N ALA A 267 26.93 -15.48 -1.83
CA ALA A 267 26.14 -14.38 -2.40
C ALA A 267 25.82 -13.34 -1.32
N LYS A 268 25.30 -13.76 -0.16
CA LYS A 268 25.01 -12.86 0.99
C LYS A 268 26.25 -12.07 1.43
N ILE A 269 27.43 -12.71 1.49
CA ILE A 269 28.68 -12.01 1.85
C ILE A 269 29.06 -10.93 0.81
N LEU A 270 28.72 -11.15 -0.47
CA LEU A 270 29.07 -10.25 -1.57
C LEU A 270 28.05 -9.12 -1.77
N GLU A 271 26.85 -9.24 -1.22
CA GLU A 271 25.83 -8.20 -1.27
C GLU A 271 26.27 -6.94 -0.51
N ALA A 272 25.63 -5.81 -0.81
CA ALA A 272 25.76 -4.61 -0.01
C ALA A 272 25.28 -4.90 1.42
N GLU A 273 26.02 -4.42 2.42
CA GLU A 273 25.48 -4.34 3.77
C GLU A 273 24.32 -3.33 3.71
N LYS A 274 23.13 -3.81 4.08
CA LYS A 274 21.88 -3.07 4.02
C LYS A 274 21.43 -2.74 5.44
N GLY A 275 20.73 -1.61 5.62
CA GLY A 275 20.04 -1.32 6.87
C GLY A 275 18.97 -2.38 7.18
N GLU A 276 18.59 -2.51 8.44
CA GLU A 276 17.60 -3.51 8.90
C GLU A 276 16.28 -3.38 8.13
N LEU A 277 15.79 -2.16 7.94
CA LEU A 277 14.60 -1.87 7.15
C LEU A 277 14.70 -2.35 5.70
N GLU A 278 15.81 -2.03 5.01
CA GLU A 278 16.00 -2.46 3.61
C GLU A 278 16.10 -3.99 3.49
N GLN A 279 16.69 -4.66 4.49
CA GLN A 279 16.70 -6.12 4.55
C GLN A 279 15.30 -6.70 4.74
N MET A 280 14.47 -6.08 5.57
CA MET A 280 13.07 -6.50 5.77
C MET A 280 12.23 -6.29 4.50
N VAL A 281 12.36 -5.14 3.82
CA VAL A 281 11.65 -4.86 2.56
C VAL A 281 12.04 -5.83 1.45
N GLU A 282 13.33 -6.13 1.28
CA GLU A 282 13.76 -7.16 0.31
C GLU A 282 13.22 -8.55 0.69
N ALA A 283 13.23 -8.87 1.99
CA ALA A 283 12.71 -10.14 2.46
C ALA A 283 11.20 -10.26 2.22
N LEU A 284 10.45 -9.16 2.30
CA LEU A 284 9.03 -9.12 1.95
C LEU A 284 8.81 -9.44 0.47
N GLU A 285 9.57 -8.82 -0.44
CA GLU A 285 9.49 -9.13 -1.89
C GLU A 285 9.81 -10.62 -2.16
N LYS A 286 10.83 -11.17 -1.49
CA LYS A 286 11.16 -12.60 -1.59
C LYS A 286 10.03 -13.49 -1.05
N LEU A 287 9.41 -13.10 0.06
CA LEU A 287 8.31 -13.84 0.68
C LEU A 287 7.07 -13.85 -0.20
N GLU A 288 6.72 -12.72 -0.82
CA GLU A 288 5.61 -12.63 -1.78
C GLU A 288 5.84 -13.54 -2.99
N ASN A 289 7.06 -13.55 -3.54
CA ASN A 289 7.43 -14.48 -4.61
C ASN A 289 7.30 -15.96 -4.19
N ILE A 290 7.55 -16.28 -2.92
CA ILE A 290 7.37 -17.64 -2.38
C ILE A 290 5.88 -17.98 -2.29
N ILE A 291 5.05 -17.07 -1.77
CA ILE A 291 3.59 -17.22 -1.66
C ILE A 291 2.95 -17.41 -3.05
N ASP A 292 3.37 -16.64 -4.05
CA ASP A 292 2.89 -16.76 -5.43
C ASP A 292 3.20 -18.13 -6.02
N LYS A 293 4.45 -18.61 -5.83
CA LYS A 293 4.87 -19.94 -6.30
C LYS A 293 4.12 -21.06 -5.59
N GLU A 294 3.94 -20.97 -4.26
CA GLU A 294 3.17 -21.97 -3.50
C GLU A 294 1.71 -21.99 -3.96
N THR A 295 1.13 -20.82 -4.23
CA THR A 295 -0.22 -20.69 -4.79
C THR A 295 -0.33 -21.32 -6.19
N GLU A 296 0.67 -21.13 -7.05
CA GLU A 296 0.71 -21.78 -8.37
C GLU A 296 0.82 -23.30 -8.28
N ILE A 297 1.67 -23.79 -7.36
CA ILE A 297 1.82 -25.21 -7.07
C ILE A 297 0.48 -25.77 -6.59
N ARG A 298 -0.18 -25.15 -5.61
CA ARG A 298 -1.50 -25.57 -5.11
C ARG A 298 -2.53 -25.67 -6.22
N LYS A 299 -2.67 -24.62 -7.04
CA LYS A 299 -3.59 -24.61 -8.20
C LYS A 299 -3.27 -25.72 -9.20
N SER A 300 -1.99 -26.03 -9.38
CA SER A 300 -1.54 -27.11 -10.27
C SER A 300 -1.81 -28.49 -9.66
N THR A 301 -1.70 -28.61 -8.34
CA THR A 301 -2.01 -29.81 -7.55
C THR A 301 -3.51 -30.11 -7.60
N GLU A 302 -4.38 -29.10 -7.48
CA GLU A 302 -5.85 -29.25 -7.63
C GLU A 302 -6.22 -29.89 -8.98
N LYS A 303 -5.53 -29.47 -10.05
CA LYS A 303 -5.76 -29.90 -11.44
C LYS A 303 -5.12 -31.23 -11.83
N LEU A 304 -4.44 -31.94 -10.91
CA LEU A 304 -3.78 -33.22 -11.21
C LEU A 304 -4.74 -34.30 -11.75
N SER A 305 -6.05 -34.18 -11.51
CA SER A 305 -7.07 -35.17 -11.92
C SER A 305 -7.97 -34.74 -13.10
N GLU A 306 -7.76 -33.58 -13.73
CA GLU A 306 -8.64 -33.10 -14.81
C GLU A 306 -8.44 -33.89 -16.12
N LYS A 307 -9.48 -34.62 -16.57
CA LYS A 307 -9.44 -35.43 -17.79
C LYS A 307 -9.69 -34.58 -19.04
N ASN A 308 -8.62 -34.14 -19.72
CA ASN A 308 -8.74 -33.61 -21.08
C ASN A 308 -8.97 -34.74 -22.09
N GLN A 309 -10.19 -34.84 -22.63
CA GLN A 309 -10.56 -35.83 -23.66
C GLN A 309 -10.44 -35.24 -25.07
N GLU A 310 -9.26 -35.33 -25.68
CA GLU A 310 -9.13 -35.18 -27.13
C GLU A 310 -9.42 -36.50 -27.86
N LYS A 311 -10.15 -36.45 -28.99
CA LYS A 311 -10.40 -37.59 -29.87
C LYS A 311 -9.10 -38.04 -30.56
N LEU A 312 -8.72 -39.31 -30.38
CA LEU A 312 -7.52 -39.90 -30.97
C LEU A 312 -7.78 -40.57 -32.32
N GLU A 313 -6.83 -40.40 -33.24
CA GLU A 313 -6.82 -41.05 -34.56
C GLU A 313 -5.99 -42.34 -34.56
N LYS A 314 -6.28 -43.25 -35.50
CA LYS A 314 -5.64 -44.59 -35.64
C LYS A 314 -4.10 -44.54 -35.71
N GLU A 315 -3.54 -43.45 -36.24
CA GLU A 315 -2.09 -43.22 -36.39
C GLU A 315 -1.36 -42.83 -35.10
N LYS A 316 -2.05 -42.78 -33.95
CA LYS A 316 -1.44 -42.47 -32.65
C LYS A 316 -1.31 -43.69 -31.74
N PHE A 317 -1.83 -44.86 -32.12
CA PHE A 317 -1.72 -46.09 -31.30
C PHE A 317 -0.32 -46.74 -31.37
N PRO A 318 0.09 -47.54 -30.38
CA PRO A 318 1.24 -48.45 -30.47
C PRO A 318 1.11 -49.44 -31.65
N GLU A 319 2.24 -49.85 -32.22
CA GLU A 319 2.28 -50.66 -33.46
C GLU A 319 1.50 -51.98 -33.35
N HIS A 320 1.58 -52.68 -32.22
CA HIS A 320 0.88 -53.94 -32.00
C HIS A 320 -0.66 -53.76 -31.99
N ILE A 321 -1.16 -52.63 -31.47
CA ILE A 321 -2.59 -52.28 -31.48
C ILE A 321 -3.03 -51.92 -32.91
N ARG A 322 -2.23 -51.14 -33.65
CA ARG A 322 -2.51 -50.84 -35.07
C ARG A 322 -2.61 -52.11 -35.89
N ARG A 323 -1.65 -53.03 -35.75
CA ARG A 323 -1.66 -54.33 -36.45
C ARG A 323 -2.91 -55.14 -36.15
N ARG A 324 -3.41 -55.09 -34.90
CA ARG A 324 -4.65 -55.79 -34.51
C ARG A 324 -5.90 -55.17 -35.14
N ILE A 325 -5.99 -53.84 -35.16
CA ILE A 325 -7.07 -53.10 -35.82
C ILE A 325 -7.04 -53.38 -37.34
N ASP A 326 -5.87 -53.35 -37.97
CA ASP A 326 -5.70 -53.67 -39.39
C ASP A 326 -6.12 -55.10 -39.75
N GLN A 327 -5.85 -56.08 -38.86
CA GLN A 327 -6.31 -57.46 -39.04
C GLN A 327 -7.84 -57.57 -39.02
N LEU A 328 -8.49 -56.84 -38.11
CA LEU A 328 -9.95 -56.83 -38.00
C LEU A 328 -10.60 -56.11 -39.19
N GLU A 329 -10.04 -54.99 -39.65
CA GLU A 329 -10.47 -54.31 -40.89
C GLU A 329 -10.37 -55.22 -42.10
N LYS A 330 -9.24 -55.94 -42.26
CA LYS A 330 -9.09 -56.93 -43.33
C LYS A 330 -10.13 -58.05 -43.22
N ALA A 331 -10.44 -58.51 -42.01
CA ALA A 331 -11.46 -59.54 -41.79
C ALA A 331 -12.88 -59.05 -42.13
N VAL A 332 -13.21 -57.77 -41.87
CA VAL A 332 -14.49 -57.17 -42.30
C VAL A 332 -14.56 -57.10 -43.83
N LYS A 333 -13.55 -56.54 -44.48
CA LYS A 333 -13.47 -56.46 -45.95
C LYS A 333 -13.58 -57.83 -46.62
N PHE A 334 -12.94 -58.84 -46.03
CA PHE A 334 -13.01 -60.22 -46.53
C PHE A 334 -14.43 -60.80 -46.42
N ARG A 335 -15.15 -60.54 -45.32
CA ARG A 335 -16.56 -60.99 -45.18
C ARG A 335 -17.52 -60.23 -46.08
N GLU A 336 -17.28 -58.94 -46.31
CA GLU A 336 -18.04 -58.16 -47.29
C GLU A 336 -17.86 -58.71 -48.71
N PHE A 337 -16.62 -59.09 -49.05
CA PHE A 337 -16.29 -59.76 -50.30
C PHE A 337 -16.94 -61.14 -50.42
N GLU A 338 -16.82 -62.01 -49.39
CA GLU A 338 -17.49 -63.32 -49.37
C GLU A 338 -19.01 -63.20 -49.50
N ARG A 339 -19.62 -62.19 -48.87
CA ARG A 339 -21.05 -61.91 -49.06
C ARG A 339 -21.35 -61.54 -50.50
N GLY A 340 -20.56 -60.67 -51.11
CA GLY A 340 -20.73 -60.24 -52.50
C GLY A 340 -20.69 -61.41 -53.47
N GLU A 341 -19.61 -62.20 -53.44
CA GLU A 341 -19.44 -63.39 -54.29
C GLU A 341 -20.56 -64.41 -54.06
N ARG A 342 -20.90 -64.69 -52.80
CA ARG A 342 -21.94 -65.68 -52.49
C ARG A 342 -23.32 -65.24 -52.95
N MET A 343 -23.65 -63.94 -52.85
CA MET A 343 -24.91 -63.41 -53.36
C MET A 343 -24.97 -63.48 -54.88
N GLU A 344 -23.86 -63.19 -55.57
CA GLU A 344 -23.77 -63.29 -57.03
C GLU A 344 -23.98 -64.74 -57.50
N GLU A 345 -23.32 -65.72 -56.85
CA GLU A 345 -23.52 -67.16 -57.12
C GLU A 345 -24.99 -67.58 -56.94
N LEU A 346 -25.65 -67.11 -55.89
CA LEU A 346 -27.04 -67.49 -55.61
C LEU A 346 -28.02 -66.86 -56.59
N GLU A 347 -27.79 -65.61 -57.01
CA GLU A 347 -28.58 -64.95 -58.06
C GLU A 347 -28.39 -65.63 -59.43
N GLU A 348 -27.19 -66.11 -59.75
CA GLU A 348 -26.95 -66.91 -60.95
C GLU A 348 -27.70 -68.25 -60.89
N MET A 349 -27.63 -68.95 -59.76
CA MET A 349 -28.35 -70.20 -59.53
C MET A 349 -29.87 -70.01 -59.63
N GLU A 350 -30.40 -68.92 -59.08
CA GLU A 350 -31.81 -68.56 -59.21
C GLU A 350 -32.20 -68.36 -60.68
N LYS A 351 -31.42 -67.59 -61.46
CA LYS A 351 -31.66 -67.40 -62.89
C LYS A 351 -31.64 -68.71 -63.67
N ILE A 352 -30.69 -69.59 -63.39
CA ILE A 352 -30.60 -70.91 -64.05
C ILE A 352 -31.84 -71.75 -63.74
N GLU A 353 -32.27 -71.78 -62.48
CA GLU A 353 -33.42 -72.57 -62.05
C GLU A 353 -34.75 -72.00 -62.58
N GLN A 354 -34.91 -70.67 -62.60
CA GLN A 354 -36.06 -70.00 -63.24
C GLN A 354 -36.12 -70.31 -64.75
N ASN A 355 -35.00 -70.20 -65.46
CA ASN A 355 -34.94 -70.53 -66.89
C ASN A 355 -35.31 -71.99 -67.18
N ALA A 356 -34.95 -72.93 -66.29
CA ALA A 356 -35.30 -74.33 -66.41
C ALA A 356 -36.81 -74.57 -66.22
N LEU A 357 -37.42 -73.90 -65.23
CA LEU A 357 -38.86 -73.94 -64.97
C LEU A 357 -39.68 -73.33 -66.12
N ASP A 358 -39.25 -72.18 -66.64
CA ASP A 358 -39.87 -71.51 -67.80
C ASP A 358 -39.80 -72.39 -69.06
N SER A 359 -38.66 -73.03 -69.28
CA SER A 359 -38.48 -73.96 -70.39
C SER A 359 -39.41 -75.17 -70.29
N GLN A 360 -39.62 -75.69 -69.06
CA GLN A 360 -40.51 -76.82 -68.81
C GLN A 360 -41.98 -76.47 -69.07
N GLU A 361 -42.43 -75.30 -68.60
CA GLU A 361 -43.76 -74.76 -68.88
C GLU A 361 -44.00 -74.63 -70.39
N LYS A 362 -43.05 -73.98 -71.10
CA LYS A 362 -43.11 -73.77 -72.55
C LYS A 362 -43.13 -75.07 -73.34
N ILE A 363 -42.44 -76.12 -72.87
CA ILE A 363 -42.51 -77.45 -73.49
C ILE A 363 -43.95 -77.98 -73.42
N PHE A 364 -44.61 -77.89 -72.25
CA PHE A 364 -45.98 -78.36 -72.09
C PHE A 364 -46.98 -77.51 -72.89
N GLU A 365 -46.82 -76.19 -72.94
CA GLU A 365 -47.63 -75.29 -73.78
C GLU A 365 -47.56 -75.67 -75.26
N ASN A 366 -46.34 -75.83 -75.78
CA ASN A 366 -46.11 -76.24 -77.18
C ASN A 366 -46.72 -77.62 -77.48
N GLU A 367 -46.61 -78.57 -76.55
CA GLU A 367 -47.21 -79.89 -76.70
C GLU A 367 -48.75 -79.84 -76.69
N ILE A 368 -49.35 -78.97 -75.86
CA ILE A 368 -50.80 -78.71 -75.85
C ILE A 368 -51.23 -78.06 -77.17
N GLU A 369 -50.52 -77.05 -77.65
CA GLU A 369 -50.83 -76.37 -78.91
C GLU A 369 -50.76 -77.33 -80.10
N LYS A 370 -49.70 -78.14 -80.18
CA LYS A 370 -49.57 -79.20 -81.19
C LYS A 370 -50.72 -80.19 -81.13
N LYS A 371 -51.16 -80.57 -79.93
CA LYS A 371 -52.29 -81.49 -79.73
C LYS A 371 -53.65 -80.85 -80.04
N LYS A 372 -53.81 -79.54 -79.78
CA LYS A 372 -55.00 -78.77 -80.18
C LYS A 372 -55.11 -78.70 -81.70
N SER A 373 -54.01 -78.42 -82.40
CA SER A 373 -53.96 -78.46 -83.86
C SER A 373 -54.35 -79.85 -84.41
N GLN A 374 -53.76 -80.94 -83.87
CA GLN A 374 -54.13 -82.31 -84.26
C GLN A 374 -55.61 -82.64 -84.00
N LEU A 375 -56.19 -82.09 -82.92
CA LEU A 375 -57.60 -82.27 -82.60
C LEU A 375 -58.50 -81.53 -83.61
N THR A 376 -58.12 -80.32 -84.04
CA THR A 376 -58.83 -79.58 -85.09
C THR A 376 -58.84 -80.36 -86.40
N ASP A 377 -57.68 -80.86 -86.85
CA ASP A 377 -57.56 -81.68 -88.06
C ASP A 377 -58.42 -82.97 -87.98
N ALA A 378 -58.46 -83.61 -86.80
CA ALA A 378 -59.28 -84.80 -86.55
C ALA A 378 -60.79 -84.51 -86.58
N LYS A 379 -61.21 -83.30 -86.16
CA LYS A 379 -62.61 -82.83 -86.24
C LYS A 379 -63.02 -82.55 -87.67
N GLU A 380 -62.13 -81.99 -88.49
CA GLU A 380 -62.38 -81.76 -89.92
C GLU A 380 -62.52 -83.06 -90.73
N THR A 381 -61.82 -84.12 -90.32
CA THR A 381 -61.87 -85.45 -90.94
C THR A 381 -62.95 -86.39 -90.38
N ASN A 382 -63.76 -85.92 -89.43
CA ASN A 382 -64.90 -86.62 -88.83
C ASN A 382 -64.57 -88.00 -88.22
N ASN A 383 -63.40 -88.13 -87.58
CA ASN A 383 -62.93 -89.37 -86.96
C ASN A 383 -63.16 -89.36 -85.43
N ASP A 384 -64.36 -89.77 -85.01
CA ASP A 384 -64.81 -89.73 -83.60
C ASP A 384 -63.89 -90.48 -82.62
N ALA A 385 -63.28 -91.59 -83.05
CA ALA A 385 -62.38 -92.37 -82.19
C ALA A 385 -61.08 -91.61 -81.90
N LEU A 386 -60.55 -90.90 -82.91
CA LEU A 386 -59.33 -90.10 -82.78
C LEU A 386 -59.58 -88.80 -81.99
N ILE A 387 -60.73 -88.15 -82.20
CA ILE A 387 -61.16 -86.96 -81.45
C ILE A 387 -61.18 -87.26 -79.94
N LYS A 388 -61.86 -88.34 -79.54
CA LYS A 388 -61.97 -88.71 -78.12
C LYS A 388 -60.62 -89.09 -77.50
N ASN A 389 -59.71 -89.66 -78.29
CA ASN A 389 -58.35 -89.95 -77.82
C ASN A 389 -57.53 -88.67 -77.60
N LEU A 390 -57.57 -87.74 -78.56
CA LEU A 390 -56.86 -86.46 -78.50
C LEU A 390 -57.43 -85.53 -77.41
N GLU A 391 -58.74 -85.52 -77.18
CA GLU A 391 -59.37 -84.79 -76.07
C GLU A 391 -58.90 -85.32 -74.70
N ASN A 392 -58.79 -86.65 -74.54
CA ASN A 392 -58.24 -87.24 -73.33
C ASN A 392 -56.76 -86.92 -73.14
N GLN A 393 -55.97 -86.96 -74.22
CA GLN A 393 -54.55 -86.59 -74.18
C GLN A 393 -54.37 -85.09 -73.85
N LEU A 394 -55.19 -84.20 -74.44
CA LEU A 394 -55.18 -82.76 -74.14
C LEU A 394 -55.49 -82.49 -72.68
N LYS A 395 -56.57 -83.10 -72.15
CA LYS A 395 -56.93 -82.97 -70.74
C LYS A 395 -55.83 -83.48 -69.80
N GLN A 396 -55.09 -84.52 -70.22
CA GLN A 396 -53.94 -85.00 -69.47
C GLN A 396 -52.76 -84.02 -69.52
N ARG A 397 -52.48 -83.41 -70.69
CA ARG A 397 -51.41 -82.41 -70.85
C ARG A 397 -51.73 -81.08 -70.17
N GLU A 398 -52.96 -80.59 -70.24
CA GLU A 398 -53.41 -79.39 -69.52
C GLU A 398 -53.26 -79.58 -68.00
N ARG A 399 -53.57 -80.77 -67.47
CA ARG A 399 -53.28 -81.11 -66.06
C ARG A 399 -51.78 -81.19 -65.74
N GLN A 400 -50.93 -81.51 -66.72
CA GLN A 400 -49.48 -81.49 -66.52
C GLN A 400 -48.93 -80.06 -66.53
N LEU A 401 -49.45 -79.18 -67.40
CA LEU A 401 -49.12 -77.76 -67.41
C LEU A 401 -49.55 -77.08 -66.10
N GLU A 402 -50.79 -77.29 -65.65
CA GLU A 402 -51.28 -76.73 -64.38
C GLU A 402 -50.41 -77.17 -63.18
N ARG A 403 -49.93 -78.42 -63.19
CA ARG A 403 -48.97 -78.92 -62.18
C ARG A 403 -47.59 -78.28 -62.32
N ALA A 404 -47.13 -78.02 -63.55
CA ALA A 404 -45.85 -77.37 -63.82
C ALA A 404 -45.88 -75.89 -63.38
N GLU A 405 -46.95 -75.16 -63.67
CA GLU A 405 -47.18 -73.78 -63.22
C GLU A 405 -47.23 -73.70 -61.68
N GLN A 406 -47.99 -74.58 -61.03
CA GLN A 406 -48.04 -74.66 -59.57
C GLN A 406 -46.67 -75.01 -58.96
N ASN A 407 -45.89 -75.86 -59.63
CA ASN A 407 -44.54 -76.21 -59.20
C ASN A 407 -43.57 -75.03 -59.37
N LYS A 408 -43.63 -74.33 -60.51
CA LYS A 408 -42.86 -73.12 -60.78
C LYS A 408 -43.15 -72.05 -59.73
N GLU A 409 -44.41 -71.71 -59.49
CA GLU A 409 -44.78 -70.70 -58.49
C GLU A 409 -44.27 -71.07 -57.08
N ARG A 410 -44.42 -72.33 -56.67
CA ARG A 410 -43.91 -72.81 -55.37
C ARG A 410 -42.39 -72.74 -55.30
N ARG A 411 -41.68 -73.11 -56.37
CA ARG A 411 -40.23 -73.15 -56.39
C ARG A 411 -39.62 -71.75 -56.44
N THR A 412 -40.18 -70.83 -57.22
CA THR A 412 -39.78 -69.42 -57.23
C THR A 412 -39.93 -68.77 -55.86
N LYS A 413 -41.04 -69.03 -55.15
CA LYS A 413 -41.23 -68.55 -53.77
C LYS A 413 -40.22 -69.17 -52.79
N GLN A 414 -39.86 -70.45 -52.97
CA GLN A 414 -38.85 -71.11 -52.15
C GLN A 414 -37.46 -70.51 -52.36
N LEU A 415 -37.07 -70.25 -53.62
CA LEU A 415 -35.78 -69.66 -53.98
C LEU A 415 -35.63 -68.24 -53.42
N ALA A 416 -36.65 -67.40 -53.59
CA ALA A 416 -36.65 -66.05 -53.02
C ALA A 416 -36.50 -66.06 -51.48
N ALA A 417 -37.19 -67.00 -50.80
CA ALA A 417 -37.08 -67.16 -49.36
C ALA A 417 -35.71 -67.72 -48.91
N GLU A 418 -35.07 -68.56 -49.72
CA GLU A 418 -33.73 -69.10 -49.47
C GLU A 418 -32.66 -68.02 -49.62
N LEU A 419 -32.72 -67.22 -50.70
CA LEU A 419 -31.91 -66.03 -50.93
C LEU A 419 -32.04 -65.01 -49.80
N GLU A 420 -33.27 -64.69 -49.39
CA GLU A 420 -33.50 -63.73 -48.29
C GLU A 420 -32.90 -64.23 -46.96
N ARG A 421 -33.04 -65.53 -46.68
CA ARG A 421 -32.43 -66.15 -45.49
C ARG A 421 -30.91 -66.11 -45.55
N GLU A 422 -30.31 -66.46 -46.69
CA GLU A 422 -28.85 -66.49 -46.84
C GLU A 422 -28.26 -65.07 -46.78
N ASN A 423 -28.89 -64.09 -47.43
CA ASN A 423 -28.52 -62.67 -47.35
C ASN A 423 -28.59 -62.15 -45.90
N LYS A 424 -29.66 -62.49 -45.16
CA LYS A 424 -29.78 -62.12 -43.74
C LYS A 424 -28.67 -62.75 -42.88
N VAL A 425 -28.31 -64.00 -43.12
CA VAL A 425 -27.21 -64.67 -42.42
C VAL A 425 -25.87 -64.01 -42.75
N LEU A 426 -25.59 -63.73 -44.03
CA LEU A 426 -24.35 -63.09 -44.45
C LEU A 426 -24.22 -61.66 -43.92
N ASN A 427 -25.30 -60.86 -43.97
CA ASN A 427 -25.35 -59.53 -43.37
C ASN A 427 -25.06 -59.56 -41.87
N SER A 428 -25.69 -60.49 -41.14
CA SER A 428 -25.43 -60.63 -39.70
C SER A 428 -23.97 -60.96 -39.41
N ARG A 429 -23.28 -61.70 -40.30
CA ARG A 429 -21.84 -62.02 -40.15
C ARG A 429 -20.93 -60.83 -40.40
N VAL A 430 -21.28 -59.94 -41.34
CA VAL A 430 -20.58 -58.68 -41.60
C VAL A 430 -20.80 -57.74 -40.43
N GLU A 431 -22.04 -57.54 -40.01
CA GLU A 431 -22.42 -56.67 -38.89
C GLU A 431 -21.72 -57.10 -37.58
N GLN A 432 -21.68 -58.40 -37.28
CA GLN A 432 -20.93 -58.92 -36.14
C GLN A 432 -19.43 -58.66 -36.24
N ALA A 433 -18.85 -58.70 -37.44
CA ALA A 433 -17.43 -58.41 -37.64
C ALA A 433 -17.13 -56.91 -37.50
N THR A 434 -17.99 -56.04 -38.05
CA THR A 434 -17.91 -54.58 -37.90
C THR A 434 -18.03 -54.17 -36.43
N LYS A 435 -18.99 -54.74 -35.70
CA LYS A 435 -19.16 -54.50 -34.27
C LYS A 435 -17.95 -54.92 -33.45
N ARG A 436 -17.29 -56.04 -33.80
CA ARG A 436 -16.05 -56.49 -33.14
C ARG A 436 -14.87 -55.54 -33.43
N LEU A 437 -14.79 -54.99 -34.63
CA LEU A 437 -13.78 -53.98 -34.99
C LEU A 437 -14.00 -52.69 -34.18
N GLU A 438 -15.24 -52.19 -34.13
CA GLU A 438 -15.62 -50.99 -33.38
C GLU A 438 -15.33 -51.15 -31.88
N GLN A 439 -15.77 -52.26 -31.27
CA GLN A 439 -15.48 -52.56 -29.87
C GLN A 439 -13.99 -52.65 -29.56
N ALA A 440 -13.20 -53.25 -30.46
CA ALA A 440 -11.75 -53.34 -30.28
C ALA A 440 -11.08 -51.96 -30.38
N PHE A 441 -11.57 -51.09 -31.27
CA PHE A 441 -11.09 -49.72 -31.42
C PHE A 441 -11.43 -48.87 -30.19
N ASP A 442 -12.67 -48.94 -29.70
CA ASP A 442 -13.12 -48.20 -28.52
C ASP A 442 -12.38 -48.63 -27.25
N GLN A 443 -12.19 -49.94 -27.05
CA GLN A 443 -11.44 -50.46 -25.91
C GLN A 443 -9.97 -50.04 -25.96
N ALA A 444 -9.33 -50.12 -27.13
CA ALA A 444 -7.95 -49.69 -27.31
C ALA A 444 -7.80 -48.17 -27.11
N SER A 445 -8.73 -47.37 -27.62
CA SER A 445 -8.79 -45.93 -27.42
C SER A 445 -8.89 -45.58 -25.94
N LYS A 446 -9.83 -46.21 -25.23
CA LYS A 446 -10.06 -45.98 -23.80
C LYS A 446 -8.82 -46.34 -22.97
N GLN A 447 -8.23 -47.51 -23.18
CA GLN A 447 -7.05 -47.95 -22.44
C GLN A 447 -5.81 -47.10 -22.72
N TYR A 448 -5.61 -46.69 -23.97
CA TYR A 448 -4.47 -45.85 -24.35
C TYR A 448 -4.56 -44.44 -23.76
N VAL A 449 -5.75 -43.82 -23.83
CA VAL A 449 -6.02 -42.52 -23.18
C VAL A 449 -5.82 -42.61 -21.68
N GLU A 450 -6.38 -43.64 -21.04
CA GLU A 450 -6.27 -43.85 -19.60
C GLU A 450 -4.82 -44.04 -19.14
N ASN A 451 -4.03 -44.87 -19.84
CA ASN A 451 -2.62 -45.08 -19.52
C ASN A 451 -1.77 -43.83 -19.78
N ARG A 452 -2.03 -43.10 -20.87
CA ARG A 452 -1.30 -41.86 -21.20
C ARG A 452 -1.61 -40.76 -20.19
N LEU A 453 -2.89 -40.49 -19.91
CA LEU A 453 -3.31 -39.50 -18.91
C LEU A 453 -2.74 -39.83 -17.53
N ARG A 454 -2.71 -41.12 -17.18
CA ARG A 454 -2.09 -41.56 -15.93
C ARG A 454 -0.58 -41.30 -15.90
N THR A 455 0.14 -41.57 -16.98
CA THR A 455 1.59 -41.29 -17.07
C THR A 455 1.87 -39.78 -17.03
N GLU A 456 1.03 -38.98 -17.68
CA GLU A 456 1.15 -37.51 -17.71
C GLU A 456 0.87 -36.90 -16.33
N ALA A 457 -0.15 -37.41 -15.62
CA ALA A 457 -0.44 -37.05 -14.24
C ALA A 457 0.65 -37.51 -13.26
N GLU A 458 1.21 -38.72 -13.45
CA GLU A 458 2.35 -39.22 -12.66
C GLU A 458 3.58 -38.31 -12.84
N ASN A 459 3.92 -37.91 -14.07
CA ASN A 459 5.02 -36.99 -14.34
C ASN A 459 4.76 -35.60 -13.73
N LYS A 460 3.54 -35.07 -13.89
CA LYS A 460 3.16 -33.76 -13.33
C LYS A 460 3.20 -33.78 -11.79
N SER A 461 2.79 -34.86 -11.16
CA SER A 461 2.86 -35.04 -9.70
C SER A 461 4.31 -35.00 -9.21
N LEU A 462 5.22 -35.64 -9.93
CA LEU A 462 6.65 -35.63 -9.60
C LEU A 462 7.29 -34.25 -9.85
N GLU A 463 6.88 -33.54 -10.90
CA GLU A 463 7.30 -32.16 -11.16
C GLU A 463 6.83 -31.20 -10.04
N LEU A 464 5.58 -31.31 -9.60
CA LEU A 464 5.06 -30.53 -8.48
C LEU A 464 5.79 -30.83 -7.18
N ALA A 465 6.09 -32.11 -6.92
CA ALA A 465 6.88 -32.47 -5.75
C ALA A 465 8.33 -31.97 -5.81
N LYS A 466 8.89 -31.80 -7.02
CA LYS A 466 10.19 -31.17 -7.24
C LYS A 466 10.11 -29.69 -6.87
N LYS A 467 9.14 -28.96 -7.44
CA LYS A 467 8.91 -27.53 -7.17
C LYS A 467 8.65 -27.26 -5.68
N GLN A 468 7.88 -28.11 -5.01
CA GLN A 468 7.66 -28.00 -3.55
C GLN A 468 8.96 -28.09 -2.74
N GLY A 469 9.86 -29.01 -3.12
CA GLY A 469 11.15 -29.12 -2.43
C GLY A 469 12.07 -27.93 -2.66
N GLU A 470 12.12 -27.44 -3.90
CA GLU A 470 12.89 -26.25 -4.26
C GLU A 470 12.37 -25.01 -3.50
N LEU A 471 11.04 -24.89 -3.38
CA LEU A 471 10.42 -23.79 -2.65
C LEU A 471 10.69 -23.88 -1.15
N ALA A 472 10.57 -25.07 -0.55
CA ALA A 472 10.86 -25.28 0.87
C ALA A 472 12.31 -24.88 1.24
N ASP A 473 13.29 -25.18 0.39
CA ASP A 473 14.68 -24.78 0.61
C ASP A 473 14.89 -23.27 0.49
N LEU A 474 14.19 -22.60 -0.44
CA LEU A 474 14.21 -21.13 -0.57
C LEU A 474 13.57 -20.45 0.64
N THR A 475 12.47 -21.01 1.14
CA THR A 475 11.76 -20.53 2.32
C THR A 475 12.61 -20.65 3.59
N ASP A 476 13.30 -21.78 3.78
CA ASP A 476 14.24 -21.97 4.90
C ASP A 476 15.41 -20.99 4.82
N PHE A 477 15.95 -20.76 3.61
CA PHE A 477 17.01 -19.79 3.39
C PHE A 477 16.56 -18.35 3.70
N LEU A 478 15.37 -17.94 3.25
CA LEU A 478 14.81 -16.62 3.58
C LEU A 478 14.64 -16.43 5.09
N ALA A 479 14.18 -17.47 5.79
CA ALA A 479 14.07 -17.43 7.23
C ALA A 479 15.45 -17.26 7.89
N ASP A 480 16.48 -17.95 7.41
CA ASP A 480 17.85 -17.76 7.89
C ASP A 480 18.39 -16.36 7.58
N GLU A 481 18.03 -15.76 6.43
CA GLU A 481 18.38 -14.37 6.12
C GLU A 481 17.82 -13.39 7.15
N LEU A 482 16.55 -13.58 7.56
CA LEU A 482 15.87 -12.76 8.56
C LEU A 482 16.21 -13.09 10.01
N SER A 483 16.97 -14.15 10.28
CA SER A 483 17.20 -14.61 11.66
C SER A 483 17.93 -13.62 12.56
N GLU A 484 18.74 -12.72 11.98
CA GLU A 484 19.47 -11.68 12.69
C GLU A 484 18.67 -10.38 12.83
N VAL A 485 17.84 -10.05 11.84
CA VAL A 485 17.10 -8.76 11.78
C VAL A 485 15.69 -8.87 12.36
N ALA A 486 15.00 -9.97 12.09
CA ALA A 486 13.61 -10.19 12.47
C ALA A 486 13.41 -11.64 12.95
N PRO A 487 13.95 -12.00 14.14
CA PRO A 487 13.98 -13.38 14.62
C PRO A 487 12.60 -14.00 14.80
N SER A 488 11.59 -13.23 15.22
CA SER A 488 10.20 -13.69 15.34
C SER A 488 9.59 -14.04 13.98
N ILE A 489 9.80 -13.19 12.96
CA ILE A 489 9.36 -13.43 11.58
C ILE A 489 10.12 -14.62 10.98
N SER A 490 11.42 -14.75 11.24
CA SER A 490 12.22 -15.92 10.86
C SER A 490 11.61 -17.22 11.39
N GLU A 491 11.23 -17.26 12.67
CA GLU A 491 10.55 -18.41 13.27
C GLU A 491 9.18 -18.68 12.64
N ALA A 492 8.42 -17.62 12.31
CA ALA A 492 7.13 -17.76 11.62
C ALA A 492 7.29 -18.39 10.23
N ILE A 493 8.24 -17.89 9.40
CA ILE A 493 8.53 -18.45 8.08
C ILE A 493 8.97 -19.93 8.20
N LYS A 494 9.78 -20.28 9.21
CA LYS A 494 10.22 -21.68 9.45
C LYS A 494 9.08 -22.66 9.68
N LYS A 495 7.90 -22.21 10.15
CA LYS A 495 6.73 -23.09 10.32
C LYS A 495 6.16 -23.62 8.99
N SER A 496 6.36 -22.90 7.89
CA SER A 496 5.86 -23.30 6.57
C SER A 496 6.70 -24.43 5.92
N THR A 497 8.00 -24.50 6.23
CA THR A 497 8.94 -25.45 5.59
C THR A 497 8.58 -26.92 5.84
N PRO A 498 8.23 -27.37 7.06
CA PRO A 498 7.77 -28.74 7.31
C PRO A 498 6.50 -29.10 6.52
N GLU A 499 5.58 -28.15 6.33
CA GLU A 499 4.33 -28.38 5.60
C GLU A 499 4.59 -28.54 4.10
N MET A 500 5.45 -27.70 3.50
CA MET A 500 5.91 -27.86 2.11
C MET A 500 6.64 -29.20 1.89
N GLN A 501 7.48 -29.62 2.85
CA GLN A 501 8.15 -30.92 2.80
C GLN A 501 7.16 -32.09 2.88
N ALA A 502 6.13 -31.97 3.73
CA ALA A 502 5.06 -32.96 3.83
C ALA A 502 4.20 -33.02 2.55
N ALA A 503 3.90 -31.87 1.93
CA ALA A 503 3.21 -31.79 0.65
C ALA A 503 4.03 -32.49 -0.46
N ARG A 504 5.33 -32.20 -0.54
CA ARG A 504 6.28 -32.89 -1.44
C ARG A 504 6.26 -34.40 -1.25
N ASP A 505 6.35 -34.87 -0.02
CA ASP A 505 6.39 -36.30 0.27
C ASP A 505 5.06 -36.99 -0.09
N ALA A 506 3.92 -36.30 0.13
CA ALA A 506 2.61 -36.75 -0.32
C ALA A 506 2.52 -36.87 -1.86
N LEU A 507 3.07 -35.90 -2.61
CA LEU A 507 3.10 -35.91 -4.08
C LEU A 507 4.02 -37.00 -4.66
N LYS A 508 4.98 -37.51 -3.89
CA LYS A 508 5.90 -38.60 -4.28
C LYS A 508 5.45 -39.99 -3.81
N GLU A 509 4.44 -40.07 -2.96
CA GLU A 509 4.01 -41.32 -2.35
C GLU A 509 3.60 -42.35 -3.41
N ASN A 510 3.84 -43.63 -3.15
CA ASN A 510 3.42 -44.71 -4.05
C ASN A 510 1.92 -45.05 -3.89
N SER A 511 1.07 -44.03 -4.08
CA SER A 511 -0.40 -44.08 -3.99
C SER A 511 -1.03 -43.57 -5.30
N SER A 512 -2.37 -43.63 -5.42
CA SER A 512 -3.07 -43.09 -6.59
C SER A 512 -2.95 -41.56 -6.69
N ILE A 513 -3.04 -40.98 -7.89
CA ILE A 513 -2.91 -39.52 -8.08
C ILE A 513 -3.93 -38.74 -7.25
N ASP A 514 -5.16 -39.25 -7.15
CA ASP A 514 -6.21 -38.62 -6.34
C ASP A 514 -5.85 -38.63 -4.84
N GLU A 515 -5.33 -39.75 -4.32
CA GLU A 515 -4.87 -39.83 -2.93
C GLU A 515 -3.67 -38.93 -2.64
N ARG A 516 -2.71 -38.83 -3.58
CA ARG A 516 -1.56 -37.91 -3.44
C ARG A 516 -2.04 -36.48 -3.35
N ARG A 517 -2.95 -36.08 -4.24
CA ARG A 517 -3.57 -34.75 -4.25
C ARG A 517 -4.30 -34.47 -2.93
N GLU A 518 -5.15 -35.39 -2.48
CA GLU A 518 -5.92 -35.23 -1.23
C GLU A 518 -5.02 -35.08 0.01
N LYS A 519 -3.84 -35.69 0.01
CA LYS A 519 -2.86 -35.56 1.10
C LYS A 519 -1.99 -34.30 0.97
N ALA A 520 -1.67 -33.87 -0.26
CA ALA A 520 -0.82 -32.72 -0.51
C ALA A 520 -1.56 -31.39 -0.28
N LEU A 521 -2.78 -31.24 -0.81
CA LEU A 521 -3.51 -29.96 -0.77
C LEU A 521 -3.65 -29.35 0.64
N PRO A 522 -4.04 -30.11 1.69
CA PRO A 522 -4.15 -29.52 3.04
C PRO A 522 -2.80 -28.99 3.55
N ARG A 523 -1.69 -29.63 3.18
CA ARG A 523 -0.34 -29.21 3.56
C ARG A 523 0.07 -27.92 2.85
N GLU A 524 -0.23 -27.82 1.56
CA GLU A 524 0.01 -26.61 0.75
C GLU A 524 -0.82 -25.42 1.27
N VAL A 525 -2.06 -25.67 1.72
CA VAL A 525 -2.90 -24.65 2.37
C VAL A 525 -2.30 -24.16 3.69
N THR A 526 -1.92 -25.07 4.58
CA THR A 526 -1.30 -24.68 5.85
C THR A 526 0.06 -24.01 5.66
N ALA A 527 0.83 -24.39 4.64
CA ALA A 527 2.06 -23.69 4.27
C ALA A 527 1.76 -22.22 3.89
N LEU A 528 0.75 -21.98 3.05
CA LEU A 528 0.32 -20.62 2.67
C LEU A 528 -0.18 -19.81 3.87
N GLU A 529 -1.00 -20.39 4.75
CA GLU A 529 -1.48 -19.73 5.97
C GLU A 529 -0.31 -19.23 6.84
N ASN A 530 0.71 -20.08 7.05
CA ASN A 530 1.91 -19.71 7.81
C ASN A 530 2.75 -18.63 7.11
N LEU A 531 2.81 -18.65 5.76
CA LEU A 531 3.53 -17.63 5.01
C LEU A 531 2.80 -16.28 5.03
N ASP A 532 1.47 -16.27 4.94
CA ASP A 532 0.66 -15.06 5.03
C ASP A 532 0.73 -14.44 6.42
N GLU A 533 0.74 -15.25 7.49
CA GLU A 533 0.97 -14.79 8.87
C GLU A 533 2.35 -14.11 8.99
N ALA A 534 3.39 -14.75 8.46
CA ALA A 534 4.74 -14.18 8.46
C ALA A 534 4.84 -12.91 7.59
N ARG A 535 4.11 -12.84 6.48
CA ARG A 535 4.04 -11.67 5.60
C ARG A 535 3.44 -10.48 6.32
N ASN A 536 2.30 -10.66 6.99
CA ASN A 536 1.64 -9.59 7.72
C ASN A 536 2.53 -9.10 8.87
N ALA A 537 3.10 -10.02 9.66
CA ALA A 537 4.04 -9.65 10.72
C ALA A 537 5.29 -8.90 10.20
N LEU A 538 5.76 -9.22 9.00
CA LEU A 538 6.86 -8.52 8.36
C LEU A 538 6.44 -7.13 7.85
N ILE A 539 5.23 -7.00 7.28
CA ILE A 539 4.65 -5.71 6.88
C ILE A 539 4.51 -4.80 8.10
N ASP A 540 3.91 -5.29 9.19
CA ASP A 540 3.76 -4.53 10.43
C ASP A 540 5.12 -4.05 10.94
N LYS A 541 6.13 -4.92 10.94
CA LYS A 541 7.49 -4.56 11.38
C LYS A 541 8.18 -3.57 10.43
N ILE A 542 7.94 -3.67 9.13
CA ILE A 542 8.42 -2.70 8.14
C ILE A 542 7.74 -1.36 8.38
N SER A 543 6.42 -1.32 8.58
CA SER A 543 5.67 -0.10 8.85
C SER A 543 6.11 0.57 10.16
N GLU A 544 6.35 -0.20 11.23
CA GLU A 544 7.01 0.30 12.44
C GLU A 544 8.38 0.94 12.10
N SER A 545 9.20 0.23 11.33
CA SER A 545 10.56 0.68 11.00
C SER A 545 10.60 1.85 10.01
N GLU A 546 9.64 1.96 9.09
CA GLU A 546 9.45 3.08 8.15
C GLU A 546 8.92 4.31 8.89
N ALA A 547 7.99 4.14 9.83
CA ALA A 547 7.49 5.21 10.68
C ALA A 547 8.60 5.82 11.56
N ILE A 548 9.53 4.99 12.08
CA ILE A 548 10.72 5.46 12.80
C ILE A 548 11.68 6.22 11.86
N ALA A 549 11.80 5.80 10.60
CA ALA A 549 12.69 6.42 9.61
C ALA A 549 12.12 7.70 8.98
N GLU A 550 10.79 7.86 8.91
CA GLU A 550 10.13 9.07 8.42
C GLU A 550 10.02 10.18 9.48
N VAL A 551 10.20 9.85 10.76
CA VAL A 551 10.29 10.83 11.84
C VAL A 551 11.69 10.86 12.48
N PRO A 552 12.79 11.17 11.75
CA PRO A 552 14.01 11.58 12.41
C PRO A 552 13.78 12.99 12.92
N SER A 553 13.60 13.12 14.23
CA SER A 553 13.71 14.43 14.85
C SER A 553 15.17 14.89 14.80
N GLU A 554 15.40 16.18 14.56
CA GLU A 554 16.74 16.78 14.52
C GLU A 554 17.53 16.43 15.80
N LYS A 555 16.83 16.34 16.93
CA LYS A 555 17.35 15.92 18.23
C LYS A 555 17.86 14.48 18.27
N ILE A 556 17.16 13.50 17.68
CA ILE A 556 17.65 12.11 17.61
C ILE A 556 18.96 12.06 16.82
N GLN A 557 19.02 12.77 15.69
CA GLN A 557 20.22 12.81 14.85
C GLN A 557 21.40 13.46 15.58
N GLU A 558 21.17 14.58 16.27
CA GLU A 558 22.20 15.28 17.05
C GLU A 558 22.77 14.40 18.18
N LEU A 559 21.92 13.58 18.82
CA LEU A 559 22.35 12.63 19.83
C LEU A 559 23.10 11.42 19.24
N GLU A 560 22.71 10.91 18.08
CA GLU A 560 23.45 9.85 17.38
C GLU A 560 24.84 10.33 16.94
N ASP A 561 24.95 11.57 16.47
CA ASP A 561 26.22 12.21 16.12
C ASP A 561 27.11 12.37 17.37
N LEU A 562 26.54 12.85 18.49
CA LEU A 562 27.24 12.94 19.77
C LEU A 562 27.71 11.56 20.28
N LEU A 563 26.87 10.52 20.17
CA LEU A 563 27.25 9.15 20.54
C LEU A 563 28.41 8.64 19.70
N ALA A 564 28.41 8.92 18.40
CA ALA A 564 29.50 8.54 17.50
C ALA A 564 30.81 9.25 17.89
N GLU A 565 30.75 10.54 18.21
CA GLU A 565 31.90 11.32 18.67
C GLU A 565 32.46 10.78 19.99
N VAL A 566 31.63 10.51 21.00
CA VAL A 566 32.08 9.95 22.29
C VAL A 566 32.73 8.58 22.11
N LYS A 567 32.21 7.72 21.22
CA LYS A 567 32.81 6.43 20.88
C LYS A 567 34.19 6.57 20.24
N GLU A 568 34.36 7.58 19.38
CA GLU A 568 35.66 7.89 18.76
C GLU A 568 36.67 8.37 19.82
N ILE A 569 36.26 9.30 20.70
CA ILE A 569 37.08 9.78 21.82
C ILE A 569 37.52 8.62 22.72
N ARG A 570 36.63 7.69 23.06
CA ARG A 570 36.98 6.51 23.89
C ARG A 570 38.03 5.64 23.22
N LYS A 571 37.89 5.41 21.91
CA LYS A 571 38.85 4.63 21.14
C LYS A 571 40.21 5.31 21.06
N GLU A 572 40.25 6.64 20.88
CA GLU A 572 41.50 7.41 20.90
C GLU A 572 42.19 7.32 22.27
N GLU A 573 41.43 7.40 23.37
CA GLU A 573 41.96 7.26 24.74
C GLU A 573 42.50 5.84 25.01
N GLU A 574 41.83 4.80 24.53
CA GLU A 574 42.30 3.41 24.59
C GLU A 574 43.61 3.20 23.83
N GLU A 575 43.72 3.77 22.64
CA GLU A 575 44.95 3.71 21.83
C GLU A 575 46.09 4.48 22.51
N LEU A 576 45.81 5.68 23.00
CA LEU A 576 46.79 6.50 23.71
C LEU A 576 47.32 5.77 24.95
N LYS A 577 46.43 5.17 25.76
CA LYS A 577 46.79 4.36 26.92
C LYS A 577 47.69 3.18 26.56
N SER A 578 47.45 2.52 25.44
CA SER A 578 48.29 1.42 24.97
C SER A 578 49.70 1.91 24.62
N ILE A 579 49.79 3.06 23.92
CA ILE A 579 51.07 3.65 23.51
C ILE A 579 51.87 4.18 24.71
N THR A 580 51.22 4.84 25.67
CA THR A 580 51.89 5.36 26.88
C THR A 580 52.38 4.23 27.78
N LYS A 581 51.61 3.13 27.87
CA LYS A 581 52.05 1.90 28.55
C LYS A 581 53.29 1.29 27.90
N GLU A 582 53.31 1.15 26.57
CA GLU A 582 54.48 0.63 25.86
C GLU A 582 55.72 1.55 26.05
N ALA A 583 55.52 2.86 26.03
CA ALA A 583 56.60 3.83 26.27
C ALA A 583 57.14 3.75 27.71
N ALA A 584 56.26 3.56 28.70
CA ALA A 584 56.61 3.35 30.10
C ALA A 584 57.39 2.03 30.32
N ASP A 585 56.93 0.93 29.73
CA ASP A 585 57.60 -0.38 29.81
C ASP A 585 59.02 -0.32 29.21
N ASN A 586 59.22 0.48 28.16
CA ASN A 586 60.51 0.72 27.51
C ASN A 586 61.34 1.85 28.17
N THR A 587 60.85 2.45 29.26
CA THR A 587 61.50 3.57 29.97
C THR A 587 61.80 4.78 29.07
N ASN A 588 60.97 5.02 28.05
CA ASN A 588 61.18 6.08 27.07
C ASN A 588 60.44 7.36 27.48
N ILE A 589 61.07 8.13 28.38
CA ILE A 589 60.49 9.36 28.98
C ILE A 589 60.15 10.41 27.91
N GLU A 590 61.00 10.61 26.89
CA GLU A 590 60.72 11.58 25.81
C GLU A 590 59.42 11.23 25.06
N LYS A 591 59.19 9.94 24.78
CA LYS A 591 57.97 9.48 24.11
C LYS A 591 56.73 9.60 25.01
N ILE A 592 56.86 9.43 26.33
CA ILE A 592 55.76 9.66 27.28
C ILE A 592 55.37 11.15 27.29
N GLN A 593 56.36 12.04 27.35
CA GLN A 593 56.12 13.49 27.34
C GLN A 593 55.55 13.99 26.02
N GLU A 594 55.93 13.42 24.88
CA GLU A 594 55.32 13.74 23.58
C GLU A 594 53.81 13.46 23.56
N LYS A 595 53.38 12.40 24.26
CA LYS A 595 51.97 11.98 24.34
C LYS A 595 51.08 12.84 25.23
N SER A 596 51.64 13.79 25.98
CA SER A 596 50.81 14.76 26.71
C SER A 596 50.04 15.68 25.77
N ALA A 597 50.54 15.93 24.56
CA ALA A 597 49.84 16.75 23.55
C ALA A 597 48.61 16.01 23.01
N ASP A 598 48.76 14.73 22.68
CA ASP A 598 47.66 13.86 22.24
C ASP A 598 46.58 13.75 23.34
N GLN A 599 46.99 13.61 24.62
CA GLN A 599 46.05 13.59 25.76
C GLN A 599 45.24 14.89 25.88
N ALA A 600 45.87 16.04 25.64
CA ALA A 600 45.19 17.35 25.68
C ALA A 600 44.24 17.56 24.49
N GLU A 601 44.51 16.95 23.34
CA GLU A 601 43.59 16.97 22.19
C GLU A 601 42.32 16.17 22.49
N ILE A 602 42.46 14.96 23.06
CA ILE A 602 41.33 14.12 23.48
C ILE A 602 40.52 14.81 24.59
N GLU A 603 41.19 15.46 25.56
CA GLU A 603 40.53 16.29 26.58
C GLU A 603 39.71 17.41 25.95
N GLY A 604 40.25 18.08 24.91
CA GLY A 604 39.56 19.13 24.17
C GLY A 604 38.29 18.65 23.46
N LYS A 605 38.37 17.51 22.75
CA LYS A 605 37.19 16.87 22.14
C LYS A 605 36.16 16.45 23.19
N THR A 606 36.62 15.92 24.32
CA THR A 606 35.74 15.55 25.44
C THR A 606 35.03 16.78 26.01
N ALA A 607 35.69 17.93 26.06
CA ALA A 607 35.08 19.19 26.49
C ALA A 607 34.01 19.68 25.50
N GLU A 608 34.25 19.57 24.19
CA GLU A 608 33.27 19.88 23.14
C GLU A 608 32.04 18.97 23.27
N ALA A 609 32.25 17.64 23.35
CA ALA A 609 31.17 16.67 23.58
C ALA A 609 30.40 16.94 24.89
N THR A 610 31.08 17.39 25.96
CA THR A 610 30.42 17.79 27.22
C THR A 610 29.51 19.00 27.03
N SER A 611 29.93 19.99 26.21
CA SER A 611 29.10 21.16 25.88
C SER A 611 27.86 20.72 25.10
N THR A 612 28.04 19.92 24.06
CA THR A 612 26.93 19.39 23.24
C THR A 612 25.96 18.58 24.10
N ALA A 613 26.45 17.68 24.97
CA ALA A 613 25.60 16.92 25.89
C ALA A 613 24.80 17.85 26.84
N SER A 614 25.40 18.96 27.28
CA SER A 614 24.72 19.94 28.14
C SER A 614 23.68 20.77 27.38
N GLU A 615 23.96 21.12 26.13
CA GLU A 615 23.03 21.81 25.22
C GLU A 615 21.80 20.94 24.90
N GLN A 616 22.01 19.63 24.78
CA GLN A 616 20.96 18.63 24.57
C GLN A 616 20.26 18.19 25.86
N GLU A 617 20.51 18.87 26.98
CA GLU A 617 19.93 18.57 28.30
C GLU A 617 20.22 17.16 28.86
N LEU A 618 21.25 16.48 28.36
CA LEU A 618 21.69 15.15 28.81
C LEU A 618 22.51 15.23 30.11
N THR A 619 21.84 15.46 31.23
CA THR A 619 22.49 15.69 32.53
C THR A 619 23.44 14.58 32.98
N GLU A 620 23.08 13.31 32.77
CA GLU A 620 23.90 12.14 33.17
C GLU A 620 25.12 11.95 32.26
N ALA A 621 24.93 12.12 30.93
CA ALA A 621 26.02 12.04 29.97
C ALA A 621 27.02 13.20 30.17
N ALA A 622 26.53 14.43 30.33
CA ALA A 622 27.37 15.60 30.57
C ALA A 622 28.19 15.47 31.87
N ALA A 623 27.60 14.94 32.94
CA ALA A 623 28.32 14.67 34.19
C ALA A 623 29.43 13.62 33.99
N SER A 624 29.14 12.54 33.28
CA SER A 624 30.11 11.47 32.99
C SER A 624 31.25 11.97 32.10
N LEU A 625 30.95 12.77 31.06
CA LEU A 625 31.97 13.39 30.20
C LEU A 625 32.84 14.40 30.95
N ALA A 626 32.28 15.17 31.89
CA ALA A 626 33.05 16.07 32.74
C ALA A 626 34.01 15.31 33.68
N GLU A 627 33.58 14.17 34.22
CA GLU A 627 34.44 13.28 35.01
C GLU A 627 35.56 12.65 34.15
N ALA A 628 35.25 12.26 32.91
CA ALA A 628 36.24 11.78 31.95
C ALA A 628 37.30 12.85 31.66
N MET A 629 36.87 14.08 31.39
CA MET A 629 37.75 15.22 31.13
C MET A 629 38.67 15.51 32.33
N ALA A 630 38.17 15.44 33.56
CA ALA A 630 39.00 15.61 34.76
C ALA A 630 40.08 14.52 34.89
N ALA A 631 39.74 13.28 34.56
CA ALA A 631 40.69 12.17 34.57
C ALA A 631 41.74 12.29 33.45
N MET A 632 41.35 12.79 32.27
CA MET A 632 42.27 13.08 31.16
C MET A 632 43.24 14.21 31.49
N ALA A 633 42.77 15.27 32.18
CA ALA A 633 43.62 16.37 32.62
C ALA A 633 44.69 15.90 33.63
N GLU A 634 44.32 15.01 34.56
CA GLU A 634 45.26 14.35 35.47
C GLU A 634 46.30 13.52 34.70
N ALA A 635 45.83 12.65 33.79
CA ALA A 635 46.71 11.86 32.93
C ALA A 635 47.66 12.74 32.09
N GLY A 636 47.17 13.85 31.53
CA GLY A 636 47.95 14.77 30.72
C GLY A 636 49.05 15.47 31.51
N ALA A 637 48.77 15.87 32.75
CA ALA A 637 49.76 16.45 33.65
C ALA A 637 50.88 15.47 34.00
N ASP A 638 50.52 14.20 34.26
CA ASP A 638 51.48 13.15 34.58
C ASP A 638 52.34 12.78 33.35
N LEU A 639 51.73 12.68 32.17
CA LEU A 639 52.44 12.47 30.91
C LEU A 639 53.45 13.60 30.64
N ALA A 640 53.07 14.86 30.88
CA ALA A 640 53.97 16.01 30.75
C ALA A 640 55.15 15.97 31.75
N ALA A 641 54.92 15.41 32.95
CA ALA A 641 55.97 15.16 33.93
C ALA A 641 56.89 13.97 33.56
N GLY A 642 56.55 13.22 32.51
CA GLY A 642 57.27 12.02 32.07
C GLY A 642 56.88 10.76 32.85
N GLU A 643 55.76 10.80 33.56
CA GLU A 643 55.16 9.68 34.29
C GLU A 643 53.96 9.15 33.49
N ASN A 644 53.57 7.90 33.72
CA ASN A 644 52.38 7.31 33.10
C ASN A 644 51.36 6.98 34.19
N SER A 645 50.12 7.45 34.02
CA SER A 645 49.01 7.23 34.95
C SER A 645 47.92 6.38 34.31
N PRO A 646 48.14 5.05 34.18
CA PRO A 646 47.20 4.15 33.52
C PRO A 646 45.86 4.03 34.23
N ASP A 647 45.80 4.37 35.53
CA ASP A 647 44.58 4.38 36.33
C ASP A 647 43.70 5.60 35.97
N ALA A 648 44.30 6.79 35.78
CA ALA A 648 43.59 7.99 35.33
C ALA A 648 43.05 7.79 33.89
N GLN A 649 43.87 7.25 32.99
CA GLN A 649 43.42 6.91 31.63
C GLN A 649 42.34 5.82 31.63
N GLN A 650 42.39 4.82 32.53
CA GLN A 650 41.30 3.85 32.66
C GLN A 650 40.00 4.52 33.15
N ASN A 651 40.11 5.44 34.10
CA ASN A 651 38.96 6.14 34.63
C ASN A 651 38.29 6.99 33.55
N ALA A 652 39.07 7.69 32.72
CA ALA A 652 38.57 8.40 31.55
C ALA A 652 37.79 7.46 30.60
N ILE A 653 38.37 6.32 30.23
CA ILE A 653 37.71 5.31 29.37
C ILE A 653 36.39 4.82 29.97
N ASN A 654 36.38 4.51 31.27
CA ASN A 654 35.17 4.04 31.95
C ASN A 654 34.08 5.14 31.92
N LYS A 655 34.46 6.40 32.14
CA LYS A 655 33.53 7.52 32.18
C LYS A 655 32.98 7.90 30.81
N LEU A 656 33.78 7.75 29.76
CA LEU A 656 33.29 7.82 28.39
C LEU A 656 32.30 6.69 28.09
N ALA A 657 32.54 5.48 28.59
CA ALA A 657 31.59 4.36 28.45
C ALA A 657 30.27 4.61 29.20
N ASP A 658 30.32 5.16 30.43
CA ASP A 658 29.13 5.58 31.17
C ASP A 658 28.33 6.63 30.37
N ALA A 659 29.02 7.58 29.71
CA ALA A 659 28.39 8.58 28.86
C ALA A 659 27.76 7.98 27.59
N GLU A 660 28.44 7.02 26.93
CA GLU A 660 27.88 6.29 25.79
C GLU A 660 26.58 5.56 26.14
N GLU A 661 26.53 4.93 27.32
CA GLU A 661 25.34 4.22 27.81
C GLU A 661 24.20 5.22 28.03
N ALA A 662 24.45 6.32 28.75
CA ALA A 662 23.45 7.36 29.00
C ALA A 662 22.90 8.01 27.72
N ILE A 663 23.75 8.30 26.73
CA ILE A 663 23.32 8.84 25.43
C ILE A 663 22.49 7.81 24.66
N SER A 664 22.91 6.53 24.66
CA SER A 664 22.20 5.46 23.96
C SER A 664 20.81 5.21 24.55
N GLU A 665 20.69 5.22 25.88
CA GLU A 665 19.39 5.08 26.55
C GLU A 665 18.42 6.22 26.20
N GLU A 666 18.91 7.45 26.07
CA GLU A 666 18.06 8.59 25.69
C GLU A 666 17.65 8.52 24.22
N ILE A 667 18.53 8.08 23.32
CA ILE A 667 18.19 7.85 21.91
C ILE A 667 17.06 6.81 21.79
N GLU A 668 17.13 5.72 22.54
CA GLU A 668 16.07 4.69 22.52
C GLU A 668 14.73 5.25 23.03
N LYS A 669 14.74 6.03 24.13
CA LYS A 669 13.50 6.69 24.61
C LYS A 669 12.90 7.64 23.57
N LEU A 670 13.74 8.40 22.87
CA LEU A 670 13.26 9.31 21.82
C LEU A 670 12.75 8.52 20.60
N LYS A 671 13.35 7.37 20.26
CA LYS A 671 12.82 6.49 19.21
C LYS A 671 11.46 5.89 19.59
N ASP A 672 11.30 5.45 20.83
CA ASP A 672 10.01 5.00 21.35
C ASP A 672 8.96 6.12 21.27
N ALA A 673 9.32 7.35 21.65
CA ALA A 673 8.46 8.53 21.55
C ALA A 673 8.09 8.88 20.10
N ALA A 674 9.02 8.74 19.15
CA ALA A 674 8.77 8.95 17.72
C ALA A 674 7.79 7.91 17.16
N GLN A 675 7.93 6.65 17.56
CA GLN A 675 7.00 5.59 17.19
C GLN A 675 5.60 5.86 17.76
N GLU A 676 5.51 6.26 19.03
CA GLU A 676 4.24 6.58 19.67
C GLU A 676 3.56 7.78 18.99
N LEU A 677 4.32 8.81 18.60
CA LEU A 677 3.82 9.94 17.82
C LEU A 677 3.26 9.52 16.46
N ALA A 678 3.96 8.64 15.74
CA ALA A 678 3.49 8.14 14.45
C ALA A 678 2.18 7.34 14.60
N ASN A 679 2.09 6.48 15.63
CA ASN A 679 0.87 5.74 15.94
C ASN A 679 -0.31 6.67 16.27
N LEU A 680 -0.06 7.76 17.00
CA LEU A 680 -1.09 8.76 17.29
C LEU A 680 -1.55 9.49 16.03
N ASN A 681 -0.63 9.86 15.12
CA ASN A 681 -0.99 10.51 13.87
C ASN A 681 -1.82 9.61 12.94
N ASP A 682 -1.50 8.32 12.85
CA ASP A 682 -2.32 7.34 12.11
C ASP A 682 -3.73 7.20 12.71
N LEU A 683 -3.84 7.18 14.04
CA LEU A 683 -5.15 7.17 14.71
C LEU A 683 -5.95 8.46 14.43
N ILE A 684 -5.30 9.62 14.40
CA ILE A 684 -5.94 10.90 14.06
C ILE A 684 -6.42 10.87 12.60
N GLU A 685 -5.58 10.44 11.66
CA GLU A 685 -5.92 10.34 10.23
C GLU A 685 -7.12 9.41 10.00
N LYS A 686 -7.20 8.29 10.74
CA LYS A 686 -8.36 7.38 10.70
C LYS A 686 -9.61 7.95 11.36
N LEU A 687 -9.47 8.82 12.36
CA LEU A 687 -10.60 9.43 13.08
C LEU A 687 -11.26 10.56 12.29
N GLU A 688 -10.50 11.30 11.48
CA GLU A 688 -11.03 12.40 10.66
C GLU A 688 -12.21 12.03 9.74
N PRO A 689 -12.14 10.95 8.92
CA PRO A 689 -13.27 10.56 8.10
C PRO A 689 -14.48 10.13 8.94
N ILE A 690 -14.27 9.48 10.10
CA ILE A 690 -15.36 9.07 11.00
C ILE A 690 -16.09 10.31 11.56
N ILE A 691 -15.36 11.37 11.92
CA ILE A 691 -15.95 12.63 12.38
C ILE A 691 -16.77 13.29 11.27
N GLU A 692 -16.24 13.35 10.04
CA GLU A 692 -16.96 13.98 8.93
C GLU A 692 -18.20 13.16 8.54
N GLU A 693 -18.10 11.83 8.48
CA GLU A 693 -19.25 10.95 8.23
C GLU A 693 -20.31 11.07 9.33
N GLN A 694 -19.92 11.19 10.60
CA GLN A 694 -20.89 11.43 11.69
C GLN A 694 -21.60 12.77 11.51
N LYS A 695 -20.88 13.82 11.14
CA LYS A 695 -21.44 15.16 10.92
C LYS A 695 -22.43 15.16 9.75
N ASP A 696 -22.11 14.51 8.64
CA ASP A 696 -23.00 14.35 7.48
C ASP A 696 -24.27 13.55 7.85
N LEU A 697 -24.12 12.51 8.68
CA LEU A 697 -25.24 11.73 9.23
C LEU A 697 -26.14 12.58 10.13
N ASN A 698 -25.58 13.46 10.96
CA ASN A 698 -26.35 14.37 11.80
C ASN A 698 -27.18 15.34 10.96
N GLU A 699 -26.59 15.90 9.90
CA GLU A 699 -27.29 16.81 8.96
C GLU A 699 -28.43 16.08 8.24
N SER A 700 -28.14 14.91 7.67
CA SER A 700 -29.14 14.08 6.97
C SER A 700 -30.27 13.64 7.90
N THR A 701 -29.97 13.37 9.16
CA THR A 701 -30.98 13.01 10.17
C THR A 701 -31.84 14.21 10.54
N ALA A 702 -31.25 15.40 10.71
CA ALA A 702 -31.99 16.63 10.96
C ALA A 702 -32.95 16.99 9.83
N GLU A 703 -32.54 16.80 8.56
CA GLU A 703 -33.41 16.99 7.39
C GLU A 703 -34.58 16.01 7.34
N SER A 704 -34.42 14.82 7.93
CA SER A 704 -35.46 13.79 7.97
C SER A 704 -36.54 14.01 9.06
N ILE A 705 -36.33 14.99 9.96
CA ILE A 705 -37.29 15.35 11.02
C ILE A 705 -38.47 16.10 10.39
N PRO A 706 -39.73 15.60 10.49
CA PRO A 706 -40.88 16.26 9.88
C PRO A 706 -41.11 17.66 10.45
N GLN A 707 -41.21 18.68 9.59
CA GLN A 707 -41.73 19.99 9.98
C GLN A 707 -43.26 19.96 10.09
N ASP A 708 -43.81 20.67 11.07
CA ASP A 708 -45.23 20.70 11.43
C ASP A 708 -46.17 20.76 10.19
N GLY A 709 -46.83 19.64 9.90
CA GLY A 709 -47.92 19.58 8.92
C GLY A 709 -47.82 18.52 7.81
N GLU A 710 -46.69 17.83 7.63
CA GLU A 710 -46.59 16.72 6.67
C GLU A 710 -46.61 15.33 7.34
N ASP A 711 -47.76 14.66 7.23
CA ASP A 711 -47.96 13.26 7.64
C ASP A 711 -47.21 12.31 6.69
N LYS A 712 -45.95 11.98 7.02
CA LYS A 712 -45.38 10.61 7.07
C LYS A 712 -43.86 10.63 7.21
N ILE A 713 -43.36 10.00 8.27
CA ILE A 713 -41.97 9.54 8.39
C ILE A 713 -41.72 8.59 7.21
N ASN A 714 -40.75 8.91 6.35
CA ASN A 714 -40.31 7.97 5.32
C ASN A 714 -39.46 6.88 6.00
N THR A 715 -40.13 5.80 6.40
CA THR A 715 -39.49 4.66 7.08
C THR A 715 -38.37 4.03 6.26
N GLU A 716 -38.33 4.22 4.93
CA GLU A 716 -37.26 3.70 4.08
C GLU A 716 -35.98 4.54 4.20
N ASP A 717 -36.10 5.87 4.30
CA ASP A 717 -34.96 6.78 4.49
C ASP A 717 -34.39 6.65 5.93
N SER A 718 -35.26 6.54 6.93
CA SER A 718 -34.85 6.33 8.33
C SER A 718 -34.07 5.02 8.53
N ASN A 719 -34.44 3.94 7.82
CA ASN A 719 -33.70 2.69 7.88
C ASN A 719 -32.33 2.78 7.17
N GLN A 720 -32.21 3.56 6.11
CA GLN A 720 -30.91 3.79 5.45
C GLN A 720 -29.96 4.59 6.35
N LEU A 721 -30.48 5.60 7.05
CA LEU A 721 -29.72 6.33 8.06
C LEU A 721 -29.31 5.41 9.23
N ALA A 722 -30.19 4.49 9.66
CA ALA A 722 -29.88 3.52 10.70
C ALA A 722 -28.72 2.58 10.31
N ASP A 723 -28.72 2.08 9.07
CA ASP A 723 -27.65 1.22 8.53
C ASP A 723 -26.33 1.99 8.45
N ALA A 724 -26.34 3.22 7.91
CA ALA A 724 -25.14 4.06 7.85
C ALA A 724 -24.60 4.43 9.24
N GLN A 725 -25.48 4.74 10.20
CA GLN A 725 -25.10 5.00 11.58
C GLN A 725 -24.47 3.77 12.26
N LYS A 726 -24.91 2.57 11.89
CA LYS A 726 -24.36 1.31 12.39
C LYS A 726 -22.98 0.99 11.80
N ASP A 727 -22.81 1.18 10.50
CA ASP A 727 -21.51 0.98 9.85
C ASP A 727 -20.46 1.91 10.46
N LEU A 728 -20.83 3.16 10.74
CA LEU A 728 -19.98 4.13 11.42
C LEU A 728 -19.67 3.73 12.87
N GLN A 729 -20.66 3.18 13.58
CA GLN A 729 -20.48 2.63 14.93
C GLN A 729 -19.45 1.49 14.99
N GLU A 730 -19.48 0.59 14.02
CA GLU A 730 -18.52 -0.52 13.90
C GLU A 730 -17.10 0.01 13.67
N GLN A 731 -16.92 1.01 12.78
CA GLN A 731 -15.64 1.68 12.54
C GLN A 731 -15.11 2.37 13.81
N THR A 732 -15.94 3.15 14.51
CA THR A 732 -15.56 3.81 15.76
C THR A 732 -15.12 2.79 16.83
N ASN A 733 -15.80 1.65 16.95
CA ASN A 733 -15.45 0.60 17.90
C ASN A 733 -14.13 -0.12 17.55
N GLU A 734 -13.83 -0.28 16.27
CA GLU A 734 -12.53 -0.80 15.84
C GLU A 734 -11.42 0.19 16.20
N LEU A 735 -11.61 1.48 15.87
CA LEU A 735 -10.66 2.52 16.21
C LEU A 735 -10.46 2.68 17.73
N ALA A 736 -11.51 2.49 18.53
CA ALA A 736 -11.43 2.49 19.99
C ALA A 736 -10.50 1.39 20.53
N LYS A 737 -10.49 0.21 19.90
CA LYS A 737 -9.59 -0.90 20.27
C LYS A 737 -8.15 -0.59 19.89
N ASP A 738 -7.94 -0.03 18.71
CA ASP A 738 -6.60 0.37 18.26
C ASP A 738 -6.01 1.45 19.17
N ALA A 739 -6.83 2.43 19.58
CA ALA A 739 -6.45 3.49 20.50
C ALA A 739 -6.15 3.00 21.93
N SER A 740 -6.63 1.82 22.35
CA SER A 740 -6.53 1.35 23.75
C SER A 740 -5.10 1.19 24.27
N SER A 741 -4.14 0.94 23.37
CA SER A 741 -2.73 0.78 23.71
C SER A 741 -1.91 2.07 23.69
N THR A 742 -2.44 3.12 23.02
CA THR A 742 -1.74 4.39 22.77
C THR A 742 -2.33 5.54 23.60
N SER A 743 -3.66 5.56 23.78
CA SER A 743 -4.37 6.58 24.53
C SER A 743 -5.60 6.00 25.24
N GLU A 744 -5.47 5.76 26.55
CA GLU A 744 -6.61 5.32 27.38
C GLU A 744 -7.76 6.32 27.33
N LYS A 745 -7.43 7.62 27.32
CA LYS A 745 -8.45 8.67 27.23
C LYS A 745 -9.20 8.60 25.90
N ALA A 746 -8.50 8.64 24.76
CA ALA A 746 -9.15 8.60 23.46
C ALA A 746 -9.93 7.30 23.25
N SER A 747 -9.41 6.15 23.71
CA SER A 747 -10.11 4.87 23.65
C SER A 747 -11.44 4.88 24.40
N ASN A 748 -11.49 5.51 25.58
CA ASN A 748 -12.73 5.67 26.34
C ASN A 748 -13.73 6.57 25.61
N GLU A 749 -13.29 7.74 25.12
CA GLU A 749 -14.17 8.66 24.37
C GLU A 749 -14.72 7.99 23.08
N LEU A 750 -13.88 7.27 22.32
CA LEU A 750 -14.33 6.51 21.14
C LEU A 750 -15.32 5.39 21.51
N SER A 751 -15.14 4.75 22.66
CA SER A 751 -16.09 3.74 23.14
C SER A 751 -17.43 4.37 23.51
N GLU A 752 -17.43 5.52 24.19
CA GLU A 752 -18.64 6.27 24.51
C GLU A 752 -19.35 6.77 23.25
N ALA A 753 -18.59 7.26 22.26
CA ALA A 753 -19.10 7.62 20.95
C ALA A 753 -19.79 6.43 20.28
N SER A 754 -19.14 5.26 20.28
CA SER A 754 -19.69 4.03 19.69
C SER A 754 -21.00 3.58 20.35
N ASP A 755 -21.09 3.65 21.69
CA ASP A 755 -22.31 3.31 22.43
C ASP A 755 -23.48 4.27 22.08
N LYS A 756 -23.18 5.57 21.94
CA LYS A 756 -24.16 6.59 21.52
C LYS A 756 -24.59 6.40 20.06
N GLN A 757 -23.66 6.10 19.16
CA GLN A 757 -23.94 5.75 17.76
C GLN A 757 -24.82 4.51 17.65
N SER A 758 -24.61 3.49 18.49
CA SER A 758 -25.47 2.31 18.55
C SER A 758 -26.89 2.67 18.96
N THR A 759 -27.05 3.54 19.96
CA THR A 759 -28.37 3.98 20.44
C THR A 759 -29.10 4.78 19.37
N ALA A 760 -28.40 5.71 18.71
CA ALA A 760 -28.94 6.46 17.58
C ALA A 760 -29.38 5.56 16.41
N SER A 761 -28.61 4.50 16.10
CA SER A 761 -28.97 3.53 15.07
C SER A 761 -30.28 2.79 15.42
N ASP A 762 -30.46 2.37 16.68
CA ASP A 762 -31.70 1.71 17.15
C ASP A 762 -32.94 2.64 17.05
N ASP A 763 -32.77 3.92 17.37
CA ASP A 763 -33.83 4.94 17.27
C ASP A 763 -34.20 5.24 15.80
N LEU A 764 -33.19 5.34 14.92
CA LEU A 764 -33.40 5.50 13.47
C LEU A 764 -34.09 4.27 12.87
N ALA A 765 -33.71 3.06 13.28
CA ALA A 765 -34.37 1.81 12.85
C ALA A 765 -35.82 1.72 13.33
N SER A 766 -36.12 2.37 14.47
CA SER A 766 -37.48 2.51 15.01
C SER A 766 -38.31 3.58 14.29
N GLY A 767 -37.69 4.35 13.38
CA GLY A 767 -38.33 5.43 12.64
C GLY A 767 -38.47 6.72 13.46
N GLU A 768 -37.58 6.95 14.42
CA GLU A 768 -37.61 8.11 15.32
C GLU A 768 -36.35 9.00 15.16
N PRO A 769 -36.17 9.71 14.04
CA PRO A 769 -34.98 10.54 13.80
C PRO A 769 -34.80 11.69 14.82
N ALA A 770 -35.90 12.18 15.39
CA ALA A 770 -35.84 13.17 16.47
C ALA A 770 -35.29 12.61 17.80
N SER A 771 -35.46 11.32 18.07
CA SER A 771 -34.88 10.66 19.25
C SER A 771 -33.38 10.38 19.05
N ALA A 772 -32.96 10.10 17.81
CA ALA A 772 -31.57 9.79 17.48
C ALA A 772 -30.63 11.02 17.45
N ALA A 773 -31.14 12.19 17.06
CA ALA A 773 -30.32 13.41 16.88
C ALA A 773 -29.51 13.85 18.13
N PRO A 774 -30.04 13.79 19.37
CA PRO A 774 -29.26 14.06 20.58
C PRO A 774 -28.07 13.11 20.76
N ASP A 775 -28.25 11.80 20.55
CA ASP A 775 -27.19 10.81 20.72
C ASP A 775 -26.13 10.91 19.60
N GLN A 776 -26.56 11.21 18.39
CA GLN A 776 -25.69 11.55 17.25
C GLN A 776 -24.81 12.79 17.52
N SER A 777 -25.39 13.82 18.13
CA SER A 777 -24.65 15.03 18.53
C SER A 777 -23.68 14.74 19.67
N ALA A 778 -24.10 13.97 20.66
CA ALA A 778 -23.25 13.55 21.76
C ALA A 778 -22.09 12.64 21.29
N ALA A 779 -22.34 11.74 20.34
CA ALA A 779 -21.30 10.94 19.70
C ALA A 779 -20.28 11.81 18.96
N LEU A 780 -20.73 12.81 18.20
CA LEU A 780 -19.85 13.75 17.52
C LEU A 780 -18.96 14.52 18.51
N ASN A 781 -19.50 14.91 19.66
CA ASN A 781 -18.71 15.56 20.70
C ASN A 781 -17.61 14.63 21.23
N ASP A 782 -17.94 13.39 21.59
CA ASP A 782 -16.97 12.40 22.07
C ASP A 782 -15.88 12.09 21.02
N LEU A 783 -16.25 11.99 19.73
CA LEU A 783 -15.26 11.80 18.65
C LEU A 783 -14.27 12.98 18.58
N ASN A 784 -14.74 14.21 18.77
CA ASN A 784 -13.87 15.39 18.83
C ASN A 784 -13.03 15.43 20.11
N GLU A 785 -13.57 14.98 21.24
CA GLU A 785 -12.82 14.84 22.50
C GLU A 785 -11.72 13.78 22.38
N ALA A 786 -11.99 12.67 21.67
CA ALA A 786 -11.00 11.66 21.32
C ALA A 786 -9.88 12.25 20.44
N LYS A 787 -10.25 13.00 19.39
CA LYS A 787 -9.29 13.67 18.50
C LYS A 787 -8.39 14.62 19.29
N ALA A 788 -8.97 15.47 20.13
CA ALA A 788 -8.23 16.40 20.98
C ALA A 788 -7.30 15.68 21.97
N ALA A 789 -7.70 14.52 22.51
CA ALA A 789 -6.85 13.72 23.38
C ALA A 789 -5.62 13.16 22.63
N LEU A 790 -5.83 12.65 21.40
CA LEU A 790 -4.75 12.14 20.55
C LEU A 790 -3.79 13.26 20.12
N GLU A 791 -4.33 14.39 19.63
CA GLU A 791 -3.54 15.55 19.19
C GLU A 791 -2.71 16.14 20.34
N LYS A 792 -3.26 16.17 21.55
CA LYS A 792 -2.53 16.64 22.73
C LYS A 792 -1.32 15.75 23.02
N GLN A 793 -1.49 14.43 23.04
CA GLN A 793 -0.38 13.50 23.27
C GLN A 793 0.64 13.56 22.12
N ALA A 794 0.17 13.72 20.88
CA ALA A 794 1.04 13.88 19.73
C ALA A 794 1.89 15.16 19.86
N SER A 795 1.30 16.27 20.30
CA SER A 795 2.02 17.52 20.56
C SER A 795 3.07 17.38 21.67
N GLU A 796 2.72 16.73 22.78
CA GLU A 796 3.66 16.47 23.89
C GLU A 796 4.86 15.62 23.45
N LEU A 797 4.64 14.60 22.61
CA LEU A 797 5.70 13.76 22.06
C LEU A 797 6.52 14.49 21.00
N ALA A 798 5.90 15.31 20.15
CA ALA A 798 6.60 16.15 19.17
C ALA A 798 7.53 17.16 19.85
N GLU A 799 7.09 17.77 20.97
CA GLU A 799 7.92 18.65 21.79
C GLU A 799 9.10 17.90 22.42
N ALA A 800 8.86 16.69 22.97
CA ALA A 800 9.93 15.84 23.52
C ALA A 800 11.00 15.51 22.47
N LEU A 801 10.57 15.31 21.23
CA LEU A 801 11.41 15.06 20.06
C LEU A 801 12.14 16.31 19.55
N GLY A 802 11.89 17.49 20.11
CA GLY A 802 12.54 18.73 19.69
C GLY A 802 11.96 19.33 18.41
N GLN A 803 10.74 18.95 18.02
CA GLN A 803 10.02 19.64 16.95
C GLN A 803 9.47 20.96 17.49
N GLU A 804 9.86 22.08 16.87
CA GLU A 804 9.34 23.40 17.24
C GLU A 804 7.84 23.43 16.92
N SER A 805 7.01 23.64 17.94
CA SER A 805 5.55 23.72 17.79
C SER A 805 5.20 24.95 16.94
N ILE A 806 4.95 24.73 15.65
CA ILE A 806 4.59 25.83 14.73
C ILE A 806 3.10 26.18 14.82
N ASN A 807 2.23 25.31 15.31
CA ASN A 807 0.84 25.64 15.59
C ASN A 807 0.39 24.74 16.74
N ASP A 808 -0.24 25.31 17.77
CA ASP A 808 -0.91 24.56 18.83
C ASP A 808 -2.36 24.27 18.35
N PRO A 809 -2.66 23.09 17.76
CA PRO A 809 -4.01 22.75 17.30
C PRO A 809 -5.02 22.74 18.45
N SER A 810 -4.58 22.61 19.71
CA SER A 810 -5.46 22.73 20.87
C SER A 810 -6.06 24.12 20.97
N ALA A 811 -5.31 25.18 20.65
CA ALA A 811 -5.81 26.55 20.70
C ALA A 811 -6.84 26.85 19.59
N LEU A 812 -6.71 26.21 18.41
CA LEU A 812 -7.70 26.33 17.32
C LEU A 812 -8.97 25.53 17.63
N SER A 813 -8.82 24.33 18.21
CA SER A 813 -9.95 23.49 18.64
C SER A 813 -10.71 24.11 19.81
N GLU A 814 -10.01 24.60 20.83
CA GLU A 814 -10.59 25.35 21.95
C GLU A 814 -11.31 26.62 21.47
N ALA A 815 -10.74 27.32 20.48
CA ALA A 815 -11.39 28.47 19.87
C ALA A 815 -12.66 28.08 19.10
N ALA A 816 -12.64 26.99 18.34
CA ALA A 816 -13.82 26.48 17.64
C ALA A 816 -14.94 26.09 18.61
N ALA A 817 -14.61 25.37 19.69
CA ALA A 817 -15.56 24.95 20.72
C ALA A 817 -16.21 26.15 21.43
N ALA A 818 -15.42 27.14 21.82
CA ALA A 818 -15.94 28.35 22.46
C ALA A 818 -16.78 29.23 21.51
N ILE A 819 -16.42 29.28 20.22
CA ILE A 819 -17.24 29.95 19.20
C ILE A 819 -18.58 29.23 19.04
N ALA A 820 -18.59 27.90 19.01
CA ALA A 820 -19.80 27.10 18.91
C ALA A 820 -20.71 27.28 20.14
N GLU A 821 -20.14 27.25 21.35
CA GLU A 821 -20.87 27.54 22.60
C GLU A 821 -21.49 28.95 22.56
N ALA A 822 -20.72 29.95 22.12
CA ALA A 822 -21.21 31.32 22.00
C ALA A 822 -22.32 31.45 20.93
N GLN A 823 -22.20 30.75 19.81
CA GLN A 823 -23.25 30.72 18.78
C GLN A 823 -24.54 30.10 19.31
N ALA A 824 -24.46 28.98 20.03
CA ALA A 824 -25.61 28.34 20.65
C ALA A 824 -26.32 29.26 21.66
N SER A 825 -25.55 29.93 22.53
CA SER A 825 -26.10 30.91 23.47
C SER A 825 -26.71 32.14 22.75
N VAL A 826 -26.12 32.62 21.65
CA VAL A 826 -26.73 33.71 20.85
C VAL A 826 -28.04 33.26 20.23
N SER A 827 -28.12 32.04 19.69
CA SER A 827 -29.36 31.49 19.14
C SER A 827 -30.47 31.37 20.20
N GLU A 828 -30.14 30.91 21.42
CA GLU A 828 -31.09 30.88 22.53
C GLU A 828 -31.60 32.30 22.87
N ALA A 829 -30.71 33.29 22.91
CA ALA A 829 -31.09 34.68 23.15
C ALA A 829 -32.00 35.24 22.05
N GLN A 830 -31.71 34.93 20.79
CA GLN A 830 -32.51 35.35 19.64
C GLN A 830 -33.91 34.73 19.67
N GLU A 831 -34.03 33.46 20.06
CA GLU A 831 -35.34 32.80 20.23
C GLU A 831 -36.16 33.50 21.32
N GLN A 832 -35.53 33.80 22.47
CA GLN A 832 -36.20 34.53 23.57
C GLN A 832 -36.61 35.95 23.15
N LEU A 833 -35.78 36.65 22.37
CA LEU A 833 -36.10 37.97 21.84
C LEU A 833 -37.22 37.92 20.80
N ALA A 834 -37.23 36.93 19.91
CA ALA A 834 -38.28 36.74 18.90
C ALA A 834 -39.64 36.39 19.55
N ALA A 835 -39.63 35.52 20.57
CA ALA A 835 -40.82 35.23 21.38
C ALA A 835 -41.33 36.49 22.08
N ALA A 836 -40.41 37.32 22.61
CA ALA A 836 -40.77 38.58 23.25
C ALA A 836 -41.32 39.61 22.26
N GLU A 837 -40.77 39.67 21.04
CA GLU A 837 -41.25 40.52 19.94
C GLU A 837 -42.67 40.14 19.53
N SER A 838 -42.95 38.84 19.37
CA SER A 838 -44.30 38.36 19.04
C SER A 838 -45.32 38.76 20.12
N ALA A 839 -44.98 38.60 21.39
CA ALA A 839 -45.84 39.01 22.50
C ALA A 839 -46.00 40.54 22.60
N ALA A 840 -44.93 41.31 22.33
CA ALA A 840 -44.97 42.77 22.30
C ALA A 840 -45.89 43.27 21.18
N ASN A 841 -45.87 42.63 20.01
CA ASN A 841 -46.75 42.95 18.89
C ASN A 841 -48.23 42.66 19.20
N GLU A 842 -48.53 41.55 19.89
CA GLU A 842 -49.89 41.27 20.34
C GLU A 842 -50.38 42.32 21.34
N LEU A 843 -49.52 42.69 22.31
CA LEU A 843 -49.82 43.76 23.26
C LEU A 843 -49.95 45.13 22.58
N ALA A 844 -49.14 45.41 21.55
CA ALA A 844 -49.21 46.65 20.79
C ALA A 844 -50.56 46.79 20.08
N GLU A 845 -51.05 45.72 19.45
CA GLU A 845 -52.36 45.73 18.81
C GLU A 845 -53.48 45.88 19.84
N ARG A 846 -53.38 45.21 21.00
CA ARG A 846 -54.36 45.36 22.09
C ARG A 846 -54.38 46.79 22.65
N GLN A 847 -53.19 47.39 22.83
CA GLN A 847 -53.01 48.77 23.28
C GLN A 847 -53.52 49.78 22.24
N LYS A 848 -53.37 49.48 20.94
CA LYS A 848 -53.90 50.29 19.84
C LYS A 848 -55.42 50.25 19.76
N ILE A 849 -56.03 49.07 19.92
CA ILE A 849 -57.49 48.93 20.01
C ILE A 849 -58.04 49.77 21.19
N LEU A 850 -57.35 49.72 22.33
CA LEU A 850 -57.69 50.56 23.48
C LEU A 850 -57.53 52.05 23.16
N ALA A 851 -56.45 52.46 22.50
CA ALA A 851 -56.22 53.84 22.10
C ALA A 851 -57.32 54.36 21.14
N GLU A 852 -57.75 53.54 20.19
CA GLU A 852 -58.87 53.86 19.28
C GLU A 852 -60.18 54.03 20.06
N ALA A 853 -60.49 53.13 21.00
CA ALA A 853 -61.70 53.21 21.83
C ALA A 853 -61.70 54.44 22.76
N VAL A 854 -60.57 54.75 23.39
CA VAL A 854 -60.39 55.94 24.24
C VAL A 854 -60.47 57.21 23.39
N GLY A 855 -59.90 57.20 22.18
CA GLY A 855 -59.99 58.29 21.21
C GLY A 855 -61.41 58.58 20.77
N GLU A 856 -62.18 57.55 20.40
CA GLU A 856 -63.61 57.68 20.06
C GLU A 856 -64.41 58.24 21.24
N ALA A 857 -64.20 57.74 22.45
CA ALA A 857 -64.83 58.27 23.66
C ALA A 857 -64.48 59.75 23.91
N SER A 858 -63.22 60.14 23.68
CA SER A 858 -62.76 61.53 23.78
C SER A 858 -63.47 62.44 22.77
N THR A 859 -63.69 61.98 21.53
CA THR A 859 -64.40 62.77 20.50
C THR A 859 -65.89 62.93 20.81
N ASN A 860 -66.51 61.98 21.51
CA ASN A 860 -67.94 62.01 21.88
C ASN A 860 -68.21 62.83 23.16
N SER A 861 -67.20 63.05 24.01
CA SER A 861 -67.24 63.93 25.18
C SER A 861 -66.11 64.97 25.12
N PRO A 862 -66.25 66.04 24.29
CA PRO A 862 -65.14 66.94 23.94
C PRO A 862 -64.64 67.87 25.07
N VAL A 863 -65.13 67.71 26.30
CA VAL A 863 -64.91 68.65 27.41
C VAL A 863 -64.04 68.06 28.52
N ASP A 864 -63.60 66.80 28.40
CA ASP A 864 -62.70 66.18 29.38
C ASP A 864 -61.23 66.16 28.87
N PRO A 865 -60.38 67.10 29.33
CA PRO A 865 -58.98 67.14 28.93
C PRO A 865 -58.17 65.93 29.40
N ALA A 866 -58.60 65.24 30.46
CA ALA A 866 -57.91 64.05 30.95
C ALA A 866 -58.12 62.87 29.99
N LEU A 867 -59.34 62.71 29.44
CA LEU A 867 -59.63 61.66 28.45
C LEU A 867 -58.85 61.87 27.13
N ALA A 868 -58.67 63.13 26.70
CA ALA A 868 -57.84 63.45 25.54
C ALA A 868 -56.34 63.17 25.78
N GLN A 869 -55.83 63.42 26.99
CA GLN A 869 -54.44 63.07 27.35
C GLN A 869 -54.24 61.55 27.41
N SER A 870 -55.23 60.81 27.90
CA SER A 870 -55.19 59.34 27.88
C SER A 870 -55.14 58.79 26.46
N ALA A 871 -55.94 59.32 25.52
CA ALA A 871 -55.91 58.89 24.12
C ALA A 871 -54.50 59.04 23.49
N ILE A 872 -53.80 60.14 23.79
CA ILE A 872 -52.44 60.36 23.31
C ILE A 872 -51.46 59.38 23.97
N ALA A 873 -51.53 59.21 25.30
CA ALA A 873 -50.62 58.33 26.03
C ALA A 873 -50.79 56.85 25.62
N THR A 874 -52.02 56.40 25.39
CA THR A 874 -52.30 55.04 24.91
C THR A 874 -51.81 54.81 23.48
N GLU A 875 -51.91 55.80 22.59
CA GLU A 875 -51.37 55.73 21.22
C GLU A 875 -49.83 55.68 21.22
N ILE A 876 -49.18 56.50 22.05
CA ILE A 876 -47.71 56.46 22.19
C ILE A 876 -47.29 55.11 22.79
N ALA A 877 -47.98 54.60 23.81
CA ALA A 877 -47.70 53.29 24.39
C ALA A 877 -47.77 52.16 23.34
N ALA A 878 -48.80 52.15 22.49
CA ALA A 878 -48.92 51.17 21.40
C ALA A 878 -47.74 51.27 20.41
N LYS A 879 -47.30 52.49 20.12
CA LYS A 879 -46.16 52.75 19.24
C LYS A 879 -44.83 52.27 19.87
N GLU A 880 -44.58 52.57 21.14
CA GLU A 880 -43.37 52.11 21.83
C GLU A 880 -43.32 50.57 21.92
N LEU A 881 -44.46 49.92 22.18
CA LEU A 881 -44.56 48.45 22.14
C LEU A 881 -44.20 47.89 20.76
N SER A 882 -44.67 48.53 19.67
CA SER A 882 -44.33 48.10 18.30
C SER A 882 -42.86 48.29 17.92
N PHE A 883 -42.13 49.13 18.66
CA PHE A 883 -40.67 49.28 18.52
C PHE A 883 -39.89 48.44 19.54
N GLY A 884 -40.57 47.59 20.32
CA GLY A 884 -39.94 46.78 21.35
C GLY A 884 -39.37 47.58 22.53
N ASP A 885 -39.74 48.86 22.69
CA ASP A 885 -39.38 49.67 23.86
C ASP A 885 -40.43 49.46 24.97
N LEU A 886 -40.31 48.34 25.67
CA LEU A 886 -41.26 47.96 26.71
C LEU A 886 -41.23 48.96 27.89
N LYS A 887 -40.07 49.57 28.17
CA LYS A 887 -39.95 50.54 29.26
C LYS A 887 -40.61 51.88 28.90
N GLY A 888 -40.38 52.37 27.68
CA GLY A 888 -41.07 53.55 27.16
C GLY A 888 -42.58 53.32 27.11
N ALA A 889 -43.01 52.13 26.68
CA ALA A 889 -44.42 51.74 26.69
C ALA A 889 -45.01 51.80 28.10
N LEU A 890 -44.37 51.19 29.10
CA LEU A 890 -44.84 51.19 30.49
C LEU A 890 -44.99 52.59 31.09
N GLU A 891 -44.04 53.50 30.80
CA GLU A 891 -44.14 54.90 31.23
C GLU A 891 -45.39 55.58 30.63
N GLN A 892 -45.66 55.34 29.35
CA GLN A 892 -46.85 55.89 28.69
C GLN A 892 -48.15 55.22 29.14
N MET A 893 -48.13 53.93 29.46
CA MET A 893 -49.27 53.23 30.05
C MET A 893 -49.60 53.77 31.45
N GLU A 894 -48.60 54.07 32.27
CA GLU A 894 -48.81 54.71 33.57
C GLU A 894 -49.41 56.12 33.42
N ASN A 895 -48.92 56.90 32.45
CA ASN A 895 -49.50 58.20 32.11
C ASN A 895 -50.97 58.07 31.66
N ALA A 896 -51.27 57.08 30.82
CA ALA A 896 -52.63 56.77 30.39
C ALA A 896 -53.53 56.37 31.57
N GLN A 897 -53.02 55.53 32.49
CA GLN A 897 -53.72 55.07 33.68
C GLN A 897 -54.07 56.22 34.63
N ASN A 898 -53.14 57.14 34.85
CA ASN A 898 -53.34 58.34 35.66
C ASN A 898 -54.40 59.26 35.04
N ALA A 899 -54.31 59.51 33.72
CA ALA A 899 -55.27 60.33 32.99
C ALA A 899 -56.68 59.73 32.97
N LEU A 900 -56.82 58.40 32.83
CA LEU A 900 -58.12 57.72 32.93
C LEU A 900 -58.72 57.82 34.33
N SER A 901 -57.89 57.80 35.37
CA SER A 901 -58.36 57.96 36.75
C SER A 901 -58.85 59.39 37.04
N GLU A 902 -58.26 60.40 36.41
CA GLU A 902 -58.72 61.79 36.51
C GLU A 902 -60.04 62.02 35.75
N ALA A 903 -60.25 61.32 34.63
CA ALA A 903 -61.50 61.37 33.84
C ALA A 903 -62.70 60.69 34.55
N GLN A 904 -62.49 59.93 35.63
CA GLN A 904 -63.56 59.30 36.41
C GLN A 904 -64.30 60.26 37.35
N ASP A 905 -63.79 61.48 37.59
CA ASP A 905 -64.44 62.47 38.45
C ASP A 905 -64.90 63.69 37.62
N PRO A 906 -66.13 63.63 37.06
CA PRO A 906 -67.18 64.43 37.69
C PRO A 906 -68.60 63.84 37.55
N SER A 907 -69.33 63.81 38.66
CA SER A 907 -70.77 64.10 38.84
C SER A 907 -71.60 64.46 37.58
N GLY A 908 -71.81 63.52 36.66
CA GLY A 908 -72.58 63.75 35.43
C GLY A 908 -73.18 62.46 34.88
N GLU A 909 -74.50 62.28 35.06
CA GLU A 909 -75.27 61.27 34.33
C GLU A 909 -75.29 61.63 32.84
N GLY A 910 -74.40 61.00 32.06
CA GLY A 910 -74.37 61.06 30.60
C GLY A 910 -74.59 59.67 30.00
N GLN A 911 -75.80 59.40 29.52
CA GLN A 911 -76.08 58.25 28.64
C GLN A 911 -75.52 58.57 27.25
N GLY A 912 -74.34 58.03 26.93
CA GLY A 912 -73.81 57.97 25.57
C GLY A 912 -73.69 56.52 25.13
N GLU A 913 -74.27 56.18 23.98
CA GLU A 913 -74.19 54.84 23.34
C GLU A 913 -72.82 54.60 22.68
N GLY A 914 -71.72 54.91 23.39
CA GLY A 914 -70.36 54.47 23.04
C GLY A 914 -70.03 53.18 23.77
N GLN A 915 -69.39 52.22 23.11
CA GLN A 915 -68.91 51.00 23.76
C GLN A 915 -67.71 51.32 24.66
N GLY A 916 -67.91 51.32 25.98
CA GLY A 916 -66.84 51.48 26.97
C GLY A 916 -67.05 52.66 27.92
N THR A 917 -67.06 52.40 29.23
CA THR A 917 -66.97 53.43 30.27
C THR A 917 -65.50 53.74 30.62
N PRO A 918 -65.16 54.93 31.16
CA PRO A 918 -63.80 55.22 31.64
C PRO A 918 -63.24 54.18 32.61
N SER A 919 -64.09 53.50 33.38
CA SER A 919 -63.70 52.38 34.26
C SER A 919 -63.27 51.14 33.47
N GLU A 920 -63.95 50.82 32.36
CA GLU A 920 -63.61 49.66 31.53
C GLU A 920 -62.28 49.89 30.77
N PHE A 921 -62.03 51.12 30.31
CA PHE A 921 -60.73 51.48 29.72
C PHE A 921 -59.59 51.40 30.72
N GLN A 922 -59.84 51.83 31.96
CA GLN A 922 -58.84 51.78 33.03
C GLN A 922 -58.49 50.34 33.44
N ASP A 923 -59.48 49.43 33.43
CA ASP A 923 -59.25 48.02 33.73
C ASP A 923 -58.46 47.33 32.60
N GLU A 924 -58.78 47.62 31.34
CA GLU A 924 -58.05 47.09 30.17
C GLU A 924 -56.62 47.65 30.10
N GLN A 925 -56.43 48.95 30.34
CA GLN A 925 -55.10 49.58 30.41
C GLN A 925 -54.22 48.94 31.47
N ARG A 926 -54.78 48.67 32.67
CA ARG A 926 -54.05 47.98 33.75
C ARG A 926 -53.68 46.55 33.35
N ALA A 927 -54.58 45.82 32.68
CA ALA A 927 -54.30 44.46 32.23
C ALA A 927 -53.17 44.42 31.18
N ILE A 928 -53.16 45.35 30.22
CA ILE A 928 -52.08 45.47 29.22
C ILE A 928 -50.77 45.88 29.90
N GLN A 929 -50.83 46.80 30.87
CA GLN A 929 -49.66 47.20 31.65
C GLN A 929 -49.05 46.02 32.43
N GLU A 930 -49.86 45.25 33.16
CA GLU A 930 -49.39 44.07 33.91
C GLU A 930 -48.75 43.01 32.98
N LEU A 931 -49.33 42.77 31.80
CA LEU A 931 -48.76 41.86 30.81
C LEU A 931 -47.47 42.41 30.19
N THR A 932 -47.38 43.72 29.98
CA THR A 932 -46.18 44.39 29.48
C THR A 932 -45.05 44.34 30.52
N GLU A 933 -45.36 44.50 31.81
CA GLU A 933 -44.40 44.33 32.91
C GLU A 933 -43.91 42.89 33.00
N GLN A 934 -44.78 41.90 32.81
CA GLN A 934 -44.39 40.50 32.75
C GLN A 934 -43.48 40.23 31.55
N LEU A 935 -43.82 40.76 30.38
CA LEU A 935 -43.01 40.60 29.17
C LEU A 935 -41.63 41.26 29.29
N ALA A 936 -41.54 42.45 29.89
CA ALA A 936 -40.29 43.13 30.11
C ALA A 936 -39.35 42.33 31.04
N ASN A 937 -39.91 41.74 32.08
CA ASN A 937 -39.14 40.98 33.08
C ASN A 937 -38.84 39.54 32.67
N ALA A 938 -39.74 38.87 31.94
CA ALA A 938 -39.65 37.45 31.62
C ALA A 938 -39.28 37.14 30.16
N GLY A 939 -39.48 38.09 29.23
CA GLY A 939 -39.14 37.94 27.82
C GLY A 939 -37.81 38.60 27.48
N VAL A 940 -37.78 39.93 27.39
CA VAL A 940 -36.60 40.67 26.90
C VAL A 940 -35.42 40.59 27.86
N SER A 941 -35.66 40.69 29.17
CA SER A 941 -34.58 40.57 30.18
C SER A 941 -34.02 39.15 30.27
N ALA A 942 -34.78 38.12 29.89
CA ALA A 942 -34.30 36.73 29.93
C ALA A 942 -33.14 36.51 28.96
N ALA A 943 -33.19 37.16 27.77
CA ALA A 943 -32.15 37.08 26.75
C ALA A 943 -30.79 37.66 27.20
N SER A 944 -30.76 38.47 28.25
CA SER A 944 -29.50 39.03 28.77
C SER A 944 -28.55 37.97 29.36
N ALA A 945 -29.08 36.86 29.88
CA ALA A 945 -28.28 35.78 30.43
C ALA A 945 -27.54 34.99 29.34
N PRO A 946 -28.21 34.44 28.32
CA PRO A 946 -27.53 33.74 27.23
C PRO A 946 -26.59 34.67 26.42
N LEU A 947 -26.93 35.95 26.24
CA LEU A 947 -25.99 36.92 25.63
C LEU A 947 -24.72 37.14 26.48
N GLY A 948 -24.86 37.12 27.80
CA GLY A 948 -23.72 37.16 28.72
C GLY A 948 -22.87 35.89 28.65
N GLN A 949 -23.51 34.72 28.61
CA GLN A 949 -22.82 33.43 28.45
C GLN A 949 -22.03 33.37 27.15
N ALA A 950 -22.61 33.83 26.03
CA ALA A 950 -21.89 33.93 24.77
C ALA A 950 -20.66 34.84 24.86
N SER A 951 -20.76 35.95 25.59
CA SER A 951 -19.63 36.88 25.79
C SER A 951 -18.54 36.25 26.66
N ASP A 952 -18.94 35.53 27.71
CA ASP A 952 -18.03 34.84 28.62
C ASP A 952 -17.31 33.67 27.94
N ALA A 953 -17.98 32.96 27.03
CA ALA A 953 -17.39 31.84 26.27
C ALA A 953 -16.21 32.28 25.39
N ILE A 954 -16.31 33.42 24.70
CA ILE A 954 -15.24 33.91 23.81
C ILE A 954 -14.21 34.81 24.50
N SER A 955 -14.49 35.31 25.70
CA SER A 955 -13.63 36.24 26.44
C SER A 955 -12.21 35.70 26.74
N PRO A 956 -12.01 34.41 27.09
CA PRO A 956 -10.68 33.85 27.32
C PRO A 956 -9.80 33.89 26.06
N ILE A 957 -10.41 33.76 24.88
CA ILE A 957 -9.73 33.68 23.60
C ILE A 957 -9.34 35.06 23.10
N THR A 958 -10.22 36.05 23.27
CA THR A 958 -9.94 37.44 22.86
C THR A 958 -8.95 38.16 23.77
N ASN A 959 -8.87 37.78 25.05
CA ASN A 959 -8.06 38.50 26.05
C ASN A 959 -6.72 37.81 26.39
N ASN A 960 -6.49 36.56 25.99
CA ASN A 960 -5.24 35.85 26.26
C ASN A 960 -4.21 36.04 25.14
N ALA A 961 -3.03 36.57 25.49
CA ALA A 961 -1.93 36.83 24.56
C ALA A 961 -1.36 35.55 23.91
N GLN A 962 -1.50 34.39 24.55
CA GLN A 962 -1.07 33.10 23.99
C GLN A 962 -2.07 32.57 22.95
N SER A 963 -3.36 32.61 23.25
CA SER A 963 -4.44 32.21 22.32
C SER A 963 -4.53 33.13 21.10
N SER A 964 -4.22 34.42 21.27
CA SER A 964 -4.21 35.41 20.18
C SER A 964 -2.99 35.36 19.26
N ASN A 965 -1.94 34.62 19.61
CA ASN A 965 -0.85 34.31 18.66
C ASN A 965 -1.13 33.04 17.84
N ALA A 966 -2.06 32.18 18.28
CA ALA A 966 -2.41 30.93 17.63
C ALA A 966 -3.56 31.06 16.61
N LEU A 967 -4.34 32.14 16.67
CA LEU A 967 -5.49 32.38 15.79
C LEU A 967 -5.13 33.28 14.60
N PRO A 968 -5.77 33.08 13.42
CA PRO A 968 -5.55 33.96 12.29
C PRO A 968 -6.05 35.39 12.60
N PRO A 969 -5.40 36.44 12.06
CA PRO A 969 -5.78 37.83 12.33
C PRO A 969 -7.25 38.15 11.98
N SER A 970 -7.79 37.49 10.96
CA SER A 970 -9.19 37.57 10.56
C SER A 970 -10.13 37.04 11.64
N ALA A 971 -9.83 35.86 12.23
CA ALA A 971 -10.60 35.32 13.36
C ALA A 971 -10.56 36.24 14.59
N LEU A 972 -9.38 36.79 14.93
CA LEU A 972 -9.26 37.70 16.08
C LEU A 972 -10.05 39.00 15.88
N SER A 973 -10.03 39.54 14.66
CA SER A 973 -10.83 40.72 14.33
C SER A 973 -12.33 40.45 14.46
N ALA A 974 -12.79 39.30 13.95
CA ALA A 974 -14.19 38.88 14.01
C ALA A 974 -14.64 38.60 15.46
N LEU A 975 -13.82 37.91 16.27
CA LEU A 975 -14.09 37.67 17.69
C LEU A 975 -14.18 38.96 18.51
N SER A 976 -13.30 39.94 18.23
CA SER A 976 -13.37 41.25 18.89
C SER A 976 -14.66 42.00 18.53
N GLN A 977 -15.15 41.88 17.29
CA GLN A 977 -16.41 42.47 16.86
C GLN A 977 -17.61 41.77 17.51
N ALA A 978 -17.58 40.43 17.58
CA ALA A 978 -18.58 39.63 18.28
C ALA A 978 -18.69 40.03 19.75
N GLN A 979 -17.55 40.17 20.45
CA GLN A 979 -17.54 40.53 21.86
C GLN A 979 -18.15 41.93 22.12
N GLY A 980 -17.91 42.89 21.23
CA GLY A 980 -18.54 44.21 21.29
C GLY A 980 -20.06 44.14 21.09
N ALA A 981 -20.50 43.45 20.04
CA ALA A 981 -21.92 43.30 19.70
C ALA A 981 -22.70 42.54 20.79
N LEU A 982 -22.11 41.50 21.39
CA LEU A 982 -22.69 40.77 22.53
C LEU A 982 -22.90 41.67 23.75
N GLY A 983 -21.91 42.52 24.08
CA GLY A 983 -22.03 43.47 25.17
C GLY A 983 -23.13 44.52 24.93
N GLU A 984 -23.29 45.01 23.71
CA GLU A 984 -24.39 45.91 23.34
C GLU A 984 -25.74 45.22 23.43
N ALA A 985 -25.86 44.01 22.87
CA ALA A 985 -27.09 43.22 22.90
C ALA A 985 -27.53 42.92 24.33
N GLN A 986 -26.60 42.49 25.19
CA GLN A 986 -26.87 42.18 26.59
C GLN A 986 -27.36 43.41 27.36
N ASN A 987 -26.74 44.58 27.13
CA ASN A 987 -27.13 45.83 27.78
C ASN A 987 -28.53 46.29 27.34
N SER A 988 -28.86 46.18 26.06
CA SER A 988 -30.19 46.49 25.53
C SER A 988 -31.26 45.52 26.05
N ALA A 989 -30.97 44.21 26.09
CA ALA A 989 -31.86 43.19 26.64
C ALA A 989 -32.14 43.45 28.14
N SER A 990 -31.09 43.71 28.92
CA SER A 990 -31.21 44.06 30.35
C SER A 990 -31.97 45.36 30.60
N SER A 991 -32.02 46.24 29.60
CA SER A 991 -32.74 47.52 29.66
C SER A 991 -34.20 47.42 29.18
N GLY A 992 -34.66 46.22 28.79
CA GLY A 992 -36.02 45.99 28.27
C GLY A 992 -36.24 46.49 26.84
N GLN A 993 -35.15 46.69 26.08
CA GLN A 993 -35.18 47.15 24.69
C GLN A 993 -35.02 45.97 23.74
N GLY A 994 -36.13 45.39 23.29
CA GLY A 994 -36.13 44.15 22.49
C GLY A 994 -35.49 44.32 21.12
N SER A 995 -35.93 45.30 20.33
CA SER A 995 -35.43 45.47 18.95
C SER A 995 -33.95 45.87 18.87
N PRO A 996 -33.43 46.79 19.73
CA PRO A 996 -31.99 47.04 19.78
C PRO A 996 -31.18 45.82 20.21
N ALA A 997 -31.67 45.03 21.16
CA ALA A 997 -31.01 43.80 21.58
C ALA A 997 -30.95 42.77 20.45
N GLN A 998 -32.03 42.64 19.68
CA GLN A 998 -32.13 41.75 18.53
C GLN A 998 -31.11 42.15 17.44
N GLY A 999 -31.06 43.42 17.05
CA GLY A 999 -30.09 43.88 16.04
C GLY A 999 -28.63 43.68 16.45
N SER A 1000 -28.27 43.98 17.71
CA SER A 1000 -26.91 43.72 18.20
C SER A 1000 -26.62 42.21 18.33
N SER A 1001 -27.61 41.38 18.66
CA SER A 1001 -27.43 39.91 18.70
C SER A 1001 -27.21 39.31 17.31
N GLU A 1002 -27.88 39.82 16.27
CA GLU A 1002 -27.66 39.42 14.88
C GLU A 1002 -26.25 39.81 14.39
N GLN A 1003 -25.77 40.99 14.77
CA GLN A 1003 -24.40 41.41 14.47
C GLN A 1003 -23.36 40.53 15.19
N ALA A 1004 -23.64 40.12 16.42
CA ALA A 1004 -22.81 39.15 17.13
C ALA A 1004 -22.77 37.79 16.43
N ALA A 1005 -23.94 37.26 16.02
CA ALA A 1005 -24.03 36.00 15.28
C ALA A 1005 -23.23 36.02 13.98
N ALA A 1006 -23.33 37.09 13.20
CA ALA A 1006 -22.57 37.26 11.95
C ALA A 1006 -21.06 37.26 12.20
N SER A 1007 -20.61 37.99 13.23
CA SER A 1007 -19.19 38.08 13.59
C SER A 1007 -18.64 36.74 14.13
N LEU A 1008 -19.44 35.99 14.88
CA LEU A 1008 -19.07 34.64 15.34
C LEU A 1008 -18.98 33.65 14.17
N SER A 1009 -19.85 33.77 13.17
CA SER A 1009 -19.79 32.95 11.95
C SER A 1009 -18.53 33.25 11.12
N GLU A 1010 -18.15 34.52 10.98
CA GLU A 1010 -16.89 34.91 10.33
C GLU A 1010 -15.66 34.39 11.09
N ALA A 1011 -15.69 34.44 12.42
CA ALA A 1011 -14.65 33.86 13.26
C ALA A 1011 -14.55 32.34 13.08
N ALA A 1012 -15.68 31.62 13.08
CA ALA A 1012 -15.72 30.18 12.87
C ALA A 1012 -15.12 29.78 11.51
N ALA A 1013 -15.48 30.50 10.44
CA ALA A 1013 -14.96 30.24 9.10
C ALA A 1013 -13.44 30.46 9.01
N ALA A 1014 -12.92 31.51 9.65
CA ALA A 1014 -11.49 31.79 9.69
C ALA A 1014 -10.71 30.73 10.50
N VAL A 1015 -11.28 30.25 11.62
CA VAL A 1015 -10.69 29.16 12.40
C VAL A 1015 -10.71 27.84 11.63
N ALA A 1016 -11.81 27.51 10.94
CA ALA A 1016 -11.91 26.30 10.13
C ALA A 1016 -10.91 26.28 8.96
N LEU A 1017 -10.71 27.42 8.29
CA LEU A 1017 -9.69 27.54 7.24
C LEU A 1017 -8.26 27.34 7.77
N ALA A 1018 -7.99 27.84 8.98
CA ALA A 1018 -6.71 27.63 9.66
C ALA A 1018 -6.52 26.16 10.08
N GLN A 1019 -7.56 25.50 10.59
CA GLN A 1019 -7.54 24.06 10.92
C GLN A 1019 -7.29 23.18 9.69
N ALA A 1020 -7.79 23.58 8.52
CA ALA A 1020 -7.56 22.88 7.26
C ALA A 1020 -6.14 23.04 6.68
N GLY A 1021 -5.22 23.71 7.40
CA GLY A 1021 -3.84 23.95 6.94
C GLY A 1021 -3.72 24.89 5.75
N LEU A 1022 -4.83 25.50 5.32
CA LEU A 1022 -4.89 26.48 4.24
C LEU A 1022 -4.60 27.88 4.79
N GLY A 1023 -3.41 28.05 5.37
CA GLY A 1023 -2.96 29.34 5.88
C GLY A 1023 -2.97 30.40 4.77
N GLU A 1024 -3.46 31.60 5.10
CA GLU A 1024 -3.48 32.78 4.23
C GLU A 1024 -2.08 33.06 3.68
N GLY A 1025 -1.82 32.63 2.44
CA GLY A 1025 -0.74 33.19 1.65
C GLY A 1025 -0.96 34.69 1.58
N GLN A 1026 0.04 35.47 1.98
CA GLN A 1026 0.08 36.93 1.88
C GLN A 1026 -0.33 37.40 0.48
N GLY A 1027 -1.62 37.64 0.30
CA GLY A 1027 -2.21 38.26 -0.86
C GLY A 1027 -2.76 39.60 -0.41
N GLU A 1028 -2.00 40.67 -0.64
CA GLU A 1028 -2.57 42.01 -0.66
C GLU A 1028 -3.64 42.07 -1.77
N GLY A 1029 -4.88 41.79 -1.40
CA GLY A 1029 -6.06 41.90 -2.23
C GLY A 1029 -7.05 42.83 -1.55
N GLN A 1030 -7.02 44.10 -1.94
CA GLN A 1030 -8.00 45.12 -1.57
C GLN A 1030 -9.42 44.58 -1.80
N GLY A 1031 -10.27 44.75 -0.78
CA GLY A 1031 -11.60 44.17 -0.77
C GLY A 1031 -12.54 44.72 -1.82
N GLU A 1032 -13.67 44.04 -1.96
CA GLU A 1032 -14.92 44.65 -2.39
C GLU A 1032 -16.06 43.72 -1.92
N GLY A 1033 -16.90 44.25 -1.03
CA GLY A 1033 -18.16 43.62 -0.67
C GLY A 1033 -19.10 43.59 -1.87
N GLN A 1034 -19.83 42.50 -2.03
CA GLN A 1034 -21.01 42.47 -2.88
C GLN A 1034 -22.24 42.69 -2.01
N GLY A 1035 -22.62 43.96 -1.91
CA GLY A 1035 -24.01 44.34 -1.75
C GLY A 1035 -24.73 44.15 -3.09
N GLU A 1036 -25.93 43.58 -3.02
CA GLU A 1036 -26.85 43.50 -4.15
C GLU A 1036 -27.18 44.90 -4.68
N GLY A 1037 -26.87 45.14 -5.95
CA GLY A 1037 -27.19 46.38 -6.64
C GLY A 1037 -27.42 46.11 -8.13
N GLN A 1038 -28.69 46.05 -8.53
CA GLN A 1038 -29.10 46.02 -9.93
C GLN A 1038 -28.61 47.28 -10.67
N GLY A 1039 -27.92 47.11 -11.79
CA GLY A 1039 -27.56 48.20 -12.69
C GLY A 1039 -26.96 47.73 -14.01
N GLU A 1040 -27.77 47.74 -15.07
CA GLU A 1040 -27.31 47.59 -16.46
C GLU A 1040 -26.36 48.74 -16.87
N GLY A 1041 -25.26 48.41 -17.55
CA GLY A 1041 -24.38 49.42 -18.16
C GLY A 1041 -23.31 48.81 -19.07
N GLN A 1042 -23.52 48.91 -20.39
CA GLN A 1042 -22.56 48.58 -21.44
C GLN A 1042 -21.31 49.49 -21.42
N GLY A 1043 -20.14 48.95 -21.77
CA GLY A 1043 -18.94 49.73 -22.08
C GLY A 1043 -17.80 48.90 -22.66
N GLU A 1044 -17.63 48.97 -23.98
CA GLU A 1044 -16.49 48.43 -24.75
C GLU A 1044 -15.15 49.12 -24.41
N GLY A 1045 -14.03 48.41 -24.57
CA GLY A 1045 -12.69 48.99 -24.53
C GLY A 1045 -11.58 48.01 -24.94
N GLN A 1046 -11.33 47.89 -26.25
CA GLN A 1046 -10.18 47.21 -26.87
C GLN A 1046 -8.84 47.87 -26.50
N GLY A 1047 -7.78 47.05 -26.44
CA GLY A 1047 -6.38 47.49 -26.44
C GLY A 1047 -5.44 46.37 -26.88
N GLU A 1048 -5.12 46.34 -28.18
CA GLU A 1048 -4.15 45.48 -28.86
C GLU A 1048 -2.70 45.67 -28.34
N GLY A 1049 -1.81 44.67 -28.53
CA GLY A 1049 -0.37 44.96 -28.46
C GLY A 1049 0.65 43.83 -28.48
N GLN A 1050 0.70 43.05 -29.56
CA GLN A 1050 1.89 42.41 -30.15
C GLN A 1050 2.61 41.26 -29.42
N GLY A 1051 2.55 40.08 -30.06
CA GLY A 1051 3.56 39.04 -29.95
C GLY A 1051 4.66 39.18 -31.00
N GLU A 1052 5.76 38.47 -30.74
CA GLU A 1052 6.64 37.92 -31.77
C GLU A 1052 6.88 36.44 -31.42
N GLY A 1053 6.53 35.58 -32.36
CA GLY A 1053 6.92 34.17 -32.36
C GLY A 1053 7.97 33.90 -33.43
N GLN A 1054 8.72 32.83 -33.23
CA GLN A 1054 9.33 31.89 -34.19
C GLN A 1054 10.33 31.04 -33.36
N GLY A 1055 10.38 29.72 -33.41
CA GLY A 1055 9.88 28.77 -34.40
C GLY A 1055 11.01 27.79 -34.72
N GLU A 1056 10.99 26.61 -34.11
CA GLU A 1056 11.32 25.28 -34.67
C GLU A 1056 11.05 24.20 -33.61
#